data_AF-A0A9W7FSL8-F1
#
_entry.id   AF-A0A9W7FSL8-F1
#
_cell.length_a   1.000
_cell.length_b   1.000
_cell.length_c   1.000
_cell.angle_alpha   90.00
_cell.angle_beta   90.00
_cell.angle_gamma   90.00
#
_symmetry.space_group_name_H-M   'P 1'
#
loop_
_entity.id
_entity.type
_entity.pdbx_description
1 polymer ?
#
loop_
_entity_poly.entity_id
_entity_poly.type
_entity_poly.pdbx_seq_one_letter_code
_entity_poly.pdbx_strand_id
1 'polypeptide(L)'
;MCSNLISPIKTFSMSFSKNGPIEAEPKNKHGRDEKIRILYEEYISLHPVMYVWENPITVKPDLEPTFSAAMHGVELGFILCAEFISDSRYYVVKRPRVELIAEDIIKQIGLLAEIIDGELEDDTIDNMAKSHSLTQDFPFDGAPPTASSYNFNKARQSPALDMLVDAITNVYGNLSAPEKYSLRKVIRNITGAFQTYFGDWTVGIGLEEQLSEIRQLVGLPALKVEFGRRYLDYKALVRPHVIMDTFQNKIYEHTEDFFFRSVHLGTECWAFIALRRLESACKQLRDYSHWHNAAAHILSATHILSYLGDHIMMLTSMILRDYLRLKVEIEGTSGEGSSHVKNLRQRVMVMIDPLMERLRELDGSSPTPDPNDDNNAEDRRLLLNLYANPEKQPGLYSYAKALEAIESGLNGGFYYKHFCLASNVIGTGAKGTMKKSVQALKVMYERALFPNLDMTRSELGKIIDDELAMKKGKIMDRITEEHNGQILSRSNSLNSSMENLDKVRSSNSSSNNDLPTTAPSDFVHIERSNSGEDEKEMKEVFYDAKLDGSGHGNGAPPMLTIDPTSTPPPGCPFHVPGGNVVATPKSEWGAHPSTPSSPTPKSFDSIRRRLYSAKNVPQVFSQAYAAEMAGSLMTVSFLDHAWGKTPPEAHVAATKRQYALYQRGNSAWDVIFGDLLPEAITHIKWLLDVKEASVIEFGHNSHELVSRLLSIKLEKLFLDDADGEKCRILTTDTEFYSFTRQMNRLMKIGSKRIEIEHVPIEPISTFEERFTAKVNDVSGKTKWDMVYVSQCVYSTQETIVLDLDRFTSGVADALEEQDNNSCFFVIDGYHGFGAIPTSLQSFENVFYVSGMLKHVGSGANCAFLIVPEAKVEMMKPVFTGWIADPSVLAPESKGIKMGSDVGYIPGFSLMGGTPAFMPSLLIFVEVMRRWKEMNINVVHAHRHVMEIHRAFIQGIEAMVERSGGKSCWSGMRPMADEVIRSHSITFVVDNAETAKKVVELMRQIGDIEVDSRKMYVRFGFGFNHNIEDISKLLVTCEKVQEAIK
;
A
#
# COMPACT_ATOMS: atom_id res chain seq x y z
N MET A 1 -56.53 7.43 -47.75
CA MET A 1 -55.62 7.53 -48.92
C MET A 1 -54.21 7.32 -48.38
N CYS A 2 -53.41 6.34 -48.76
CA CYS A 2 -53.57 5.21 -49.71
C CYS A 2 -52.69 4.04 -49.16
N SER A 3 -53.24 2.86 -48.85
CA SER A 3 -53.29 1.64 -49.70
C SER A 3 -51.91 1.01 -49.97
N ASN A 4 -51.66 -0.31 -49.85
CA ASN A 4 -52.58 -1.46 -49.78
C ASN A 4 -51.96 -2.69 -49.06
N LEU A 5 -52.77 -3.74 -48.82
CA LEU A 5 -52.32 -5.06 -48.36
C LEU A 5 -51.64 -5.88 -49.48
N ILE A 6 -50.94 -6.98 -49.11
CA ILE A 6 -51.27 -8.35 -49.56
C ILE A 6 -50.40 -9.43 -48.86
N SER A 7 -51.07 -10.51 -48.44
CA SER A 7 -50.54 -11.89 -48.25
C SER A 7 -51.50 -12.83 -49.02
N PRO A 8 -51.42 -14.18 -49.05
CA PRO A 8 -50.53 -15.14 -48.35
C PRO A 8 -49.97 -16.25 -49.30
N ILE A 9 -49.53 -17.42 -48.80
CA ILE A 9 -50.13 -18.76 -49.14
C ILE A 9 -49.40 -20.01 -48.53
N LYS A 10 -50.22 -20.81 -47.83
CA LYS A 10 -50.27 -22.28 -47.64
C LYS A 10 -49.00 -23.15 -47.42
N THR A 11 -49.06 -23.81 -46.26
CA THR A 11 -48.81 -25.25 -46.02
C THR A 11 -48.89 -26.22 -47.20
N PHE A 12 -48.11 -27.30 -47.11
CA PHE A 12 -48.39 -28.60 -47.74
C PHE A 12 -48.32 -29.72 -46.69
N SER A 13 -49.09 -30.80 -46.87
CA SER A 13 -49.17 -31.94 -45.94
C SER A 13 -49.30 -33.26 -46.70
N MET A 14 -48.64 -34.32 -46.24
CA MET A 14 -48.94 -35.70 -46.63
C MET A 14 -48.67 -36.69 -45.50
N SER A 15 -49.23 -37.89 -45.59
CA SER A 15 -49.50 -38.78 -44.44
C SER A 15 -48.90 -40.18 -44.56
N PHE A 16 -48.30 -40.66 -43.46
CA PHE A 16 -48.13 -42.05 -43.02
C PHE A 16 -47.99 -43.19 -44.06
N SER A 17 -46.81 -43.84 -44.09
CA SER A 17 -46.75 -45.32 -43.96
C SER A 17 -45.37 -45.87 -43.55
N LYS A 18 -45.38 -46.68 -42.50
CA LYS A 18 -44.41 -47.68 -41.98
C LYS A 18 -43.16 -48.09 -42.81
N ASN A 19 -42.00 -48.06 -42.12
CA ASN A 19 -40.99 -49.14 -41.90
C ASN A 19 -39.52 -48.76 -42.17
N GLY A 20 -38.61 -49.24 -41.32
CA GLY A 20 -37.15 -49.17 -41.49
C GLY A 20 -36.43 -48.34 -40.42
N PRO A 21 -35.19 -48.70 -39.99
CA PRO A 21 -34.42 -47.92 -39.04
C PRO A 21 -33.83 -46.66 -39.68
N ILE A 22 -33.77 -45.56 -38.92
CA ILE A 22 -33.34 -44.24 -39.40
C ILE A 22 -32.07 -43.81 -38.65
N GLU A 23 -31.10 -43.28 -39.39
CA GLU A 23 -29.85 -42.72 -38.86
C GLU A 23 -30.11 -41.37 -38.15
N ALA A 24 -29.31 -41.05 -37.13
CA ALA A 24 -29.63 -39.92 -36.24
C ALA A 24 -29.24 -38.55 -36.84
N GLU A 25 -30.25 -37.74 -37.17
CA GLU A 25 -30.10 -36.36 -37.65
C GLU A 25 -29.36 -35.41 -36.66
N PRO A 26 -28.70 -34.34 -37.17
CA PRO A 26 -28.07 -33.31 -36.35
C PRO A 26 -29.11 -32.48 -35.58
N LYS A 27 -29.34 -32.84 -34.31
CA LYS A 27 -30.41 -32.28 -33.46
C LYS A 27 -30.32 -30.76 -33.26
N ASN A 28 -31.23 -30.04 -33.91
CA ASN A 28 -31.80 -28.71 -33.58
C ASN A 28 -31.06 -27.91 -32.49
N LYS A 29 -29.87 -27.39 -32.82
CA LYS A 29 -29.07 -26.57 -31.91
C LYS A 29 -29.65 -25.16 -31.75
N HIS A 30 -30.07 -24.53 -32.85
CA HIS A 30 -30.52 -23.14 -32.88
C HIS A 30 -31.73 -22.88 -31.95
N GLY A 31 -32.76 -23.74 -32.01
CA GLY A 31 -33.93 -23.63 -31.13
C GLY A 31 -33.63 -23.92 -29.65
N ARG A 32 -32.49 -24.54 -29.32
CA ARG A 32 -32.02 -24.69 -27.94
C ARG A 32 -31.34 -23.43 -27.45
N ASP A 33 -30.41 -22.88 -28.22
CA ASP A 33 -29.62 -21.70 -27.83
C ASP A 33 -30.52 -20.46 -27.68
N GLU A 34 -31.54 -20.32 -28.53
CA GLU A 34 -32.59 -19.29 -28.42
C GLU A 34 -33.49 -19.48 -27.19
N LYS A 35 -33.89 -20.73 -26.87
CA LYS A 35 -34.66 -21.00 -25.64
C LYS A 35 -33.87 -20.63 -24.38
N ILE A 36 -32.56 -20.87 -24.35
CA ILE A 36 -31.69 -20.49 -23.21
C ILE A 36 -31.60 -18.97 -23.07
N ARG A 37 -31.59 -18.23 -24.20
CA ARG A 37 -31.62 -16.76 -24.23
C ARG A 37 -32.92 -16.23 -23.61
N ILE A 38 -34.07 -16.62 -24.15
CA ILE A 38 -35.39 -16.18 -23.67
C ILE A 38 -35.58 -16.49 -22.18
N LEU A 39 -35.29 -17.72 -21.74
CA LEU A 39 -35.43 -18.11 -20.33
C LEU A 39 -34.55 -17.30 -19.37
N TYR A 40 -33.38 -16.84 -19.84
CA TYR A 40 -32.50 -15.98 -19.04
C TYR A 40 -33.00 -14.55 -18.98
N GLU A 41 -33.33 -13.95 -20.13
CA GLU A 41 -33.80 -12.56 -20.23
C GLU A 41 -35.13 -12.35 -19.47
N GLU A 42 -36.05 -13.31 -19.52
CA GLU A 42 -37.29 -13.33 -18.75
C GLU A 42 -37.05 -13.56 -17.23
N TYR A 43 -36.09 -14.44 -16.88
CA TYR A 43 -35.70 -14.70 -15.50
C TYR A 43 -35.17 -13.42 -14.82
N ILE A 44 -34.23 -12.71 -15.43
CA ILE A 44 -33.65 -11.47 -14.86
C ILE A 44 -34.50 -10.21 -15.07
N SER A 45 -35.66 -10.29 -15.72
CA SER A 45 -36.51 -9.13 -16.09
C SER A 45 -35.83 -8.14 -17.05
N LEU A 46 -35.08 -8.60 -18.06
CA LEU A 46 -34.29 -7.70 -18.92
C LEU A 46 -35.15 -6.83 -19.85
N HIS A 47 -36.23 -7.37 -20.44
CA HIS A 47 -36.97 -6.68 -21.51
C HIS A 47 -37.57 -5.31 -21.13
N PRO A 48 -38.21 -5.11 -19.95
CA PRO A 48 -38.70 -3.78 -19.55
C PRO A 48 -37.58 -2.75 -19.38
N VAL A 49 -36.37 -3.21 -19.04
CA VAL A 49 -35.19 -2.38 -18.81
C VAL A 49 -34.56 -1.98 -20.15
N MET A 50 -34.35 -2.95 -21.06
CA MET A 50 -33.91 -2.68 -22.44
C MET A 50 -34.87 -1.75 -23.19
N TYR A 51 -36.18 -1.88 -22.97
CA TYR A 51 -37.18 -1.00 -23.60
C TYR A 51 -36.94 0.49 -23.30
N VAL A 52 -36.36 0.83 -22.13
CA VAL A 52 -35.96 2.22 -21.82
C VAL A 52 -34.78 2.65 -22.71
N TRP A 53 -33.76 1.80 -22.84
CA TRP A 53 -32.55 2.08 -23.63
C TRP A 53 -32.84 2.17 -25.14
N GLU A 54 -33.78 1.36 -25.62
CA GLU A 54 -34.21 1.32 -27.03
C GLU A 54 -35.21 2.45 -27.40
N ASN A 55 -35.88 3.06 -26.41
CA ASN A 55 -36.89 4.10 -26.63
C ASN A 55 -36.55 5.38 -25.84
N PRO A 56 -35.44 6.06 -26.17
CA PRO A 56 -35.04 7.32 -25.53
C PRO A 56 -35.97 8.50 -25.87
N ILE A 57 -35.93 9.58 -25.07
CA ILE A 57 -36.79 10.76 -25.21
C ILE A 57 -36.07 12.06 -25.60
N THR A 58 -34.74 12.09 -25.58
CA THR A 58 -33.96 13.23 -26.08
C THR A 58 -33.87 13.25 -27.61
N VAL A 59 -33.70 14.45 -28.17
CA VAL A 59 -33.62 14.67 -29.64
C VAL A 59 -32.31 14.13 -30.23
N LYS A 60 -31.26 13.99 -29.42
CA LYS A 60 -29.97 13.36 -29.76
C LYS A 60 -29.60 12.31 -28.68
N PRO A 61 -30.09 11.07 -28.78
CA PRO A 61 -29.95 10.08 -27.72
C PRO A 61 -28.64 9.27 -27.82
N ASP A 62 -27.51 9.91 -28.12
CA ASP A 62 -26.21 9.22 -28.13
C ASP A 62 -25.80 8.78 -26.70
N LEU A 63 -25.95 9.68 -25.72
CA LEU A 63 -25.62 9.45 -24.30
C LEU A 63 -26.78 8.89 -23.45
N GLU A 64 -28.04 9.19 -23.77
CA GLU A 64 -29.20 8.84 -22.91
C GLU A 64 -29.30 7.34 -22.58
N PRO A 65 -29.22 6.40 -23.55
CA PRO A 65 -29.31 4.97 -23.25
C PRO A 65 -28.20 4.49 -22.30
N THR A 66 -27.00 5.04 -22.46
CA THR A 66 -25.84 4.76 -21.61
C THR A 66 -26.05 5.29 -20.18
N PHE A 67 -26.53 6.53 -20.05
CA PHE A 67 -26.85 7.12 -18.75
C PHE A 67 -27.93 6.32 -18.01
N SER A 68 -29.04 6.00 -18.68
CA SER A 68 -30.14 5.25 -18.07
C SER A 68 -29.74 3.80 -17.75
N ALA A 69 -28.91 3.14 -18.57
CA ALA A 69 -28.35 1.83 -18.23
C ALA A 69 -27.43 1.87 -17.00
N ALA A 70 -26.56 2.86 -16.86
CA ALA A 70 -25.68 2.98 -15.72
C ALA A 70 -26.47 3.28 -14.44
N MET A 71 -27.43 4.21 -14.51
CA MET A 71 -28.29 4.53 -13.38
C MET A 71 -29.22 3.37 -13.00
N HIS A 72 -29.65 2.51 -13.93
CA HIS A 72 -30.35 1.26 -13.59
C HIS A 72 -29.50 0.32 -12.72
N GLY A 73 -28.20 0.19 -13.00
CA GLY A 73 -27.28 -0.57 -12.15
C GLY A 73 -27.12 0.04 -10.75
N VAL A 74 -27.16 1.38 -10.65
CA VAL A 74 -27.13 2.11 -9.37
C VAL A 74 -28.44 1.97 -8.59
N GLU A 75 -29.60 2.02 -9.25
CA GLU A 75 -30.92 1.71 -8.64
C GLU A 75 -30.94 0.29 -8.07
N LEU A 76 -30.45 -0.72 -8.81
CA LEU A 76 -30.30 -2.10 -8.30
C LEU A 76 -29.40 -2.14 -7.06
N GLY A 77 -28.31 -1.39 -7.05
CA GLY A 77 -27.46 -1.19 -5.88
C GLY A 77 -28.22 -0.63 -4.68
N PHE A 78 -29.06 0.40 -4.86
CA PHE A 78 -29.87 0.96 -3.78
C PHE A 78 -30.89 -0.06 -3.21
N ILE A 79 -31.59 -0.83 -4.06
CA ILE A 79 -32.52 -1.88 -3.58
C ILE A 79 -31.75 -2.97 -2.82
N LEU A 80 -30.62 -3.45 -3.34
CA LEU A 80 -29.79 -4.46 -2.65
C LEU A 80 -29.22 -3.95 -1.32
N CYS A 81 -28.89 -2.66 -1.23
CA CYS A 81 -28.46 -2.03 0.01
C CYS A 81 -29.61 -2.00 1.03
N ALA A 82 -30.81 -1.60 0.61
CA ALA A 82 -32.01 -1.58 1.45
C ALA A 82 -32.40 -2.98 1.96
N GLU A 83 -32.35 -4.00 1.10
CA GLU A 83 -32.57 -5.40 1.44
C GLU A 83 -31.54 -5.91 2.46
N PHE A 84 -30.24 -5.70 2.22
CA PHE A 84 -29.19 -6.16 3.13
C PHE A 84 -29.13 -5.40 4.45
N ILE A 85 -29.62 -4.16 4.51
CA ILE A 85 -29.86 -3.42 5.76
C ILE A 85 -31.04 -4.06 6.52
N SER A 86 -32.12 -4.40 5.81
CA SER A 86 -33.37 -4.93 6.38
C SER A 86 -33.29 -6.40 6.78
N ASP A 87 -32.40 -7.20 6.16
CA ASP A 87 -32.32 -8.66 6.26
C ASP A 87 -32.48 -9.20 7.70
N SER A 88 -33.56 -9.95 7.94
CA SER A 88 -33.92 -10.46 9.27
C SER A 88 -33.32 -11.84 9.58
N ARG A 89 -32.55 -12.42 8.66
CA ARG A 89 -31.97 -13.76 8.81
C ARG A 89 -30.82 -13.75 9.83
N TYR A 90 -31.05 -14.33 11.01
CA TYR A 90 -30.08 -14.39 12.13
C TYR A 90 -28.69 -14.97 11.79
N TYR A 91 -28.57 -15.70 10.68
CA TYR A 91 -27.32 -16.30 10.19
C TYR A 91 -26.61 -15.46 9.11
N VAL A 92 -27.13 -14.27 8.77
CA VAL A 92 -26.51 -13.35 7.81
C VAL A 92 -25.78 -12.23 8.56
N VAL A 93 -24.46 -12.14 8.33
CA VAL A 93 -23.69 -10.98 8.77
C VAL A 93 -23.96 -9.85 7.76
N LYS A 94 -24.88 -8.94 8.09
CA LYS A 94 -25.32 -7.87 7.17
C LYS A 94 -24.19 -7.00 6.67
N ARG A 95 -23.31 -6.57 7.59
CA ARG A 95 -22.32 -5.50 7.37
C ARG A 95 -21.43 -5.72 6.12
N PRO A 96 -20.74 -6.86 5.93
CA PRO A 96 -19.92 -7.08 4.74
C PRO A 96 -20.73 -7.05 3.44
N ARG A 97 -21.99 -7.51 3.43
CA ARG A 97 -22.87 -7.41 2.25
C ARG A 97 -23.23 -5.96 1.96
N VAL A 98 -23.56 -5.16 2.97
CA VAL A 98 -23.88 -3.72 2.81
C VAL A 98 -22.65 -2.91 2.39
N GLU A 99 -21.46 -3.16 2.97
CA GLU A 99 -20.22 -2.51 2.54
C GLU A 99 -19.83 -2.89 1.10
N LEU A 100 -20.05 -4.15 0.69
CA LEU A 100 -19.83 -4.64 -0.68
C LEU A 100 -20.74 -3.96 -1.72
N ILE A 101 -22.04 -3.84 -1.46
CA ILE A 101 -22.97 -3.11 -2.35
C ILE A 101 -22.58 -1.61 -2.43
N ALA A 102 -22.17 -1.02 -1.31
CA ALA A 102 -21.73 0.38 -1.29
C ALA A 102 -20.48 0.63 -2.15
N GLU A 103 -19.51 -0.28 -2.14
CA GLU A 103 -18.32 -0.20 -2.97
C GLU A 103 -18.62 -0.42 -4.46
N ASP A 104 -19.60 -1.27 -4.80
CA ASP A 104 -20.10 -1.45 -6.17
C ASP A 104 -20.77 -0.18 -6.71
N ILE A 105 -21.71 0.41 -5.97
CA ILE A 105 -22.36 1.69 -6.32
C ILE A 105 -21.31 2.79 -6.60
N ILE A 106 -20.27 2.88 -5.77
CA ILE A 106 -19.19 3.88 -5.92
C ILE A 106 -18.39 3.67 -7.22
N LYS A 107 -18.14 2.41 -7.62
CA LYS A 107 -17.49 2.10 -8.90
C LYS A 107 -18.38 2.46 -10.09
N GLN A 108 -19.68 2.13 -10.02
CA GLN A 108 -20.66 2.46 -11.06
C GLN A 108 -20.75 3.97 -11.32
N ILE A 109 -20.78 4.78 -10.25
CA ILE A 109 -20.79 6.26 -10.35
C ILE A 109 -19.53 6.77 -11.05
N GLY A 110 -18.35 6.28 -10.64
CA GLY A 110 -17.07 6.74 -11.22
C GLY A 110 -16.92 6.37 -12.70
N LEU A 111 -17.34 5.16 -13.09
CA LEU A 111 -17.35 4.75 -14.51
C LEU A 111 -18.33 5.59 -15.34
N LEU A 112 -19.50 5.94 -14.78
CA LEU A 112 -20.48 6.78 -15.49
C LEU A 112 -19.92 8.19 -15.74
N ALA A 113 -19.19 8.77 -14.78
CA ALA A 113 -18.52 10.05 -14.96
C ALA A 113 -17.45 9.97 -16.06
N GLU A 114 -16.53 8.99 -16.00
CA GLU A 114 -15.49 8.77 -17.03
C GLU A 114 -16.07 8.68 -18.45
N ILE A 115 -17.16 7.92 -18.59
CA ILE A 115 -17.88 7.72 -19.85
C ILE A 115 -18.46 9.02 -20.40
N ILE A 116 -19.10 9.82 -19.53
CA ILE A 116 -19.74 11.07 -19.90
C ILE A 116 -18.67 12.10 -20.25
N ASP A 117 -17.74 12.37 -19.33
CA ASP A 117 -16.70 13.38 -19.50
C ASP A 117 -15.91 13.15 -20.80
N GLY A 118 -15.61 11.89 -21.15
CA GLY A 118 -14.97 11.53 -22.42
C GLY A 118 -15.80 11.78 -23.69
N GLU A 119 -17.13 11.67 -23.65
CA GLU A 119 -17.97 12.04 -24.83
C GLU A 119 -18.22 13.57 -24.86
N LEU A 120 -18.16 14.24 -23.72
CA LEU A 120 -18.18 15.70 -23.64
C LEU A 120 -16.87 16.32 -24.17
N GLU A 121 -15.73 15.66 -23.98
CA GLU A 121 -14.46 16.01 -24.64
C GLU A 121 -14.57 15.85 -26.17
N ASP A 122 -15.04 14.69 -26.66
CA ASP A 122 -15.25 14.41 -28.09
C ASP A 122 -16.06 15.52 -28.80
N ASP A 123 -17.24 15.87 -28.29
CA ASP A 123 -18.11 16.88 -28.92
C ASP A 123 -17.46 18.29 -29.01
N THR A 124 -16.52 18.62 -28.11
CA THR A 124 -15.83 19.94 -28.16
C THR A 124 -14.80 20.04 -29.29
N ILE A 125 -14.31 18.91 -29.80
CA ILE A 125 -13.36 18.85 -30.93
C ILE A 125 -14.11 19.09 -32.25
N ASP A 126 -15.33 18.55 -32.37
CA ASP A 126 -16.18 18.66 -33.56
C ASP A 126 -16.77 20.07 -33.79
N ASN A 127 -16.99 20.85 -32.73
CA ASN A 127 -17.71 22.13 -32.82
C ASN A 127 -17.02 23.30 -32.08
N MET A 128 -16.23 24.08 -32.82
CA MET A 128 -15.60 25.35 -32.36
C MET A 128 -16.56 26.49 -31.92
N ALA A 129 -17.85 26.21 -31.70
CA ALA A 129 -18.86 27.22 -31.37
C ALA A 129 -19.85 26.84 -30.25
N LYS A 130 -19.90 25.58 -29.80
CA LYS A 130 -20.77 25.15 -28.69
C LYS A 130 -20.12 24.02 -27.90
N SER A 131 -19.80 24.28 -26.62
CA SER A 131 -19.58 23.21 -25.64
C SER A 131 -20.86 22.37 -25.54
N HIS A 132 -20.75 21.04 -25.54
CA HIS A 132 -21.90 20.13 -25.43
C HIS A 132 -22.03 19.38 -24.10
N SER A 133 -21.28 19.84 -23.11
CA SER A 133 -21.28 19.39 -21.72
C SER A 133 -22.65 19.38 -21.01
N LEU A 134 -22.81 18.52 -20.00
CA LEU A 134 -23.82 18.69 -18.93
C LEU A 134 -23.55 19.93 -18.04
N THR A 135 -22.49 20.70 -18.32
CA THR A 135 -22.22 22.04 -17.78
C THR A 135 -22.70 23.20 -18.70
N GLN A 136 -23.50 22.94 -19.73
CA GLN A 136 -24.12 23.98 -20.59
C GLN A 136 -25.19 24.82 -19.86
N ASP A 137 -25.50 25.99 -20.43
CA ASP A 137 -26.69 26.80 -20.10
C ASP A 137 -27.98 26.09 -20.54
N PHE A 138 -28.65 25.42 -19.60
CA PHE A 138 -29.98 24.85 -19.84
C PHE A 138 -31.08 25.93 -19.81
N PRO A 139 -32.06 25.97 -20.75
CA PRO A 139 -32.35 24.98 -21.79
C PRO A 139 -31.77 25.33 -23.17
N PHE A 140 -31.26 24.31 -23.87
CA PHE A 140 -30.89 24.37 -25.29
C PHE A 140 -31.49 23.17 -26.04
N ASP A 141 -31.61 23.26 -27.37
CA ASP A 141 -32.16 22.19 -28.20
C ASP A 141 -31.32 20.90 -28.11
N GLY A 142 -31.94 19.82 -27.62
CA GLY A 142 -31.30 18.51 -27.43
C GLY A 142 -30.86 18.21 -25.99
N ALA A 143 -30.95 19.17 -25.06
CA ALA A 143 -30.67 18.93 -23.66
C ALA A 143 -31.61 17.86 -23.04
N PRO A 144 -31.14 17.06 -22.06
CA PRO A 144 -32.02 16.15 -21.33
C PRO A 144 -33.09 16.92 -20.54
N PRO A 145 -34.31 16.38 -20.39
CA PRO A 145 -35.40 17.09 -19.71
C PRO A 145 -35.02 17.41 -18.25
N THR A 146 -35.44 18.57 -17.75
CA THR A 146 -35.25 18.98 -16.35
C THR A 146 -36.56 19.14 -15.61
N ALA A 147 -36.55 18.88 -14.31
CA ALA A 147 -37.57 19.33 -13.40
C ALA A 147 -37.77 20.87 -13.48
N SER A 148 -39.04 21.27 -13.52
CA SER A 148 -39.48 22.68 -13.51
C SER A 148 -38.90 23.47 -12.32
N SER A 149 -38.30 24.64 -12.60
CA SER A 149 -37.37 25.42 -11.76
C SER A 149 -37.90 26.04 -10.44
N TYR A 150 -38.97 25.50 -9.85
CA TYR A 150 -39.69 26.12 -8.73
C TYR A 150 -40.19 25.15 -7.66
N ASN A 151 -39.69 23.91 -7.59
CA ASN A 151 -40.12 22.98 -6.54
C ASN A 151 -39.00 22.04 -6.07
N PHE A 152 -38.72 22.09 -4.77
CA PHE A 152 -37.68 21.28 -4.11
C PHE A 152 -38.02 19.78 -4.24
N ASN A 153 -39.28 19.41 -3.93
CA ASN A 153 -39.83 18.05 -3.93
C ASN A 153 -39.75 17.30 -5.28
N LYS A 154 -39.22 17.90 -6.35
CA LYS A 154 -38.87 17.20 -7.60
C LYS A 154 -37.45 16.63 -7.61
N ALA A 155 -36.66 16.79 -6.55
CA ALA A 155 -35.39 16.08 -6.35
C ALA A 155 -35.57 14.71 -5.63
N ARG A 156 -36.82 14.24 -5.50
CA ARG A 156 -37.17 12.86 -5.16
C ARG A 156 -37.67 12.11 -6.40
N GLN A 157 -36.82 11.30 -7.01
CA GLN A 157 -37.13 10.63 -8.28
C GLN A 157 -36.73 9.16 -8.35
N SER A 158 -35.93 8.65 -7.40
CA SER A 158 -35.58 7.23 -7.29
C SER A 158 -36.48 6.50 -6.28
N PRO A 159 -37.33 5.54 -6.69
CA PRO A 159 -38.06 4.69 -5.75
C PRO A 159 -37.13 3.77 -4.96
N ALA A 160 -35.95 3.42 -5.49
CA ALA A 160 -34.97 2.62 -4.77
C ALA A 160 -34.32 3.40 -3.61
N LEU A 161 -34.11 4.72 -3.77
CA LEU A 161 -33.70 5.58 -2.66
C LEU A 161 -34.80 5.77 -1.61
N ASP A 162 -36.08 5.84 -2.01
CA ASP A 162 -37.18 5.86 -1.01
C ASP A 162 -37.21 4.55 -0.21
N MET A 163 -37.03 3.39 -0.86
CA MET A 163 -36.89 2.11 -0.16
C MET A 163 -35.65 2.05 0.76
N LEU A 164 -34.54 2.70 0.37
CA LEU A 164 -33.34 2.81 1.21
C LEU A 164 -33.55 3.77 2.41
N VAL A 165 -34.28 4.87 2.22
CA VAL A 165 -34.75 5.78 3.28
C VAL A 165 -35.60 5.02 4.29
N ASP A 166 -36.58 4.23 3.84
CA ASP A 166 -37.42 3.40 4.69
C ASP A 166 -36.60 2.32 5.44
N ALA A 167 -35.73 1.60 4.74
CA ALA A 167 -34.88 0.56 5.34
C ALA A 167 -33.99 1.15 6.45
N ILE A 168 -33.33 2.29 6.20
CA ILE A 168 -32.51 2.99 7.20
C ILE A 168 -33.40 3.46 8.35
N THR A 169 -34.52 4.13 8.08
CA THR A 169 -35.41 4.68 9.12
C THR A 169 -35.92 3.61 10.07
N ASN A 170 -36.33 2.45 9.55
CA ASN A 170 -36.88 1.35 10.34
C ASN A 170 -35.82 0.66 11.23
N VAL A 171 -34.57 0.51 10.78
CA VAL A 171 -33.53 -0.15 11.58
C VAL A 171 -32.70 0.80 12.43
N TYR A 172 -32.44 2.03 11.98
CA TYR A 172 -31.34 2.86 12.51
C TYR A 172 -31.51 3.18 13.98
N GLY A 173 -32.73 3.40 14.50
CA GLY A 173 -32.96 3.57 15.93
C GLY A 173 -32.45 2.38 16.77
N ASN A 174 -32.68 1.17 16.27
CA ASN A 174 -32.45 -0.11 16.96
C ASN A 174 -31.01 -0.66 16.81
N LEU A 175 -30.23 -0.17 15.84
CA LEU A 175 -28.84 -0.60 15.62
C LEU A 175 -27.92 -0.31 16.82
N SER A 176 -26.91 -1.15 17.03
CA SER A 176 -25.83 -0.88 18.00
C SER A 176 -24.92 0.29 17.55
N ALA A 177 -24.10 0.83 18.46
CA ALA A 177 -23.20 1.93 18.12
C ALA A 177 -22.18 1.60 16.99
N PRO A 178 -21.54 0.40 16.96
CA PRO A 178 -20.69 -0.01 15.84
C PRO A 178 -21.44 -0.14 14.50
N GLU A 179 -22.69 -0.63 14.52
CA GLU A 179 -23.53 -0.74 13.32
C GLU A 179 -23.96 0.63 12.81
N LYS A 180 -24.36 1.54 13.70
CA LYS A 180 -24.65 2.96 13.39
C LYS A 180 -23.44 3.63 12.73
N TYR A 181 -22.24 3.43 13.27
CA TYR A 181 -21.01 3.95 12.67
C TYR A 181 -20.71 3.33 11.30
N SER A 182 -20.92 2.02 11.14
CA SER A 182 -20.73 1.31 9.86
C SER A 182 -21.69 1.78 8.78
N LEU A 183 -22.98 1.94 9.10
CA LEU A 183 -23.99 2.45 8.16
C LEU A 183 -23.73 3.92 7.83
N ARG A 184 -23.35 4.74 8.82
CA ARG A 184 -22.89 6.12 8.58
C ARG A 184 -21.67 6.20 7.67
N LYS A 185 -20.70 5.29 7.80
CA LYS A 185 -19.55 5.16 6.85
C LYS A 185 -20.06 4.86 5.45
N VAL A 186 -20.94 3.88 5.28
CA VAL A 186 -21.51 3.48 3.98
C VAL A 186 -22.20 4.65 3.29
N ILE A 187 -23.14 5.31 3.97
CA ILE A 187 -23.90 6.43 3.38
C ILE A 187 -23.00 7.64 3.08
N ARG A 188 -22.02 7.94 3.95
CA ARG A 188 -21.02 8.99 3.69
C ARG A 188 -20.21 8.68 2.42
N ASN A 189 -19.81 7.44 2.22
CA ASN A 189 -18.98 7.04 1.08
C ASN A 189 -19.78 7.07 -0.23
N ILE A 190 -21.00 6.51 -0.27
CA ILE A 190 -21.89 6.55 -1.46
C ILE A 190 -22.19 8.01 -1.84
N THR A 191 -22.69 8.81 -0.90
CA THR A 191 -23.08 10.20 -1.19
C THR A 191 -21.88 11.12 -1.41
N GLY A 192 -20.72 10.78 -0.85
CA GLY A 192 -19.44 11.42 -1.17
C GLY A 192 -19.00 11.18 -2.60
N ALA A 193 -19.17 9.96 -3.13
CA ALA A 193 -18.91 9.67 -4.54
C ALA A 193 -19.83 10.46 -5.47
N PHE A 194 -21.14 10.47 -5.22
CA PHE A 194 -22.10 11.33 -5.94
C PHE A 194 -21.64 12.80 -5.97
N GLN A 195 -21.25 13.36 -4.82
CA GLN A 195 -20.76 14.74 -4.75
C GLN A 195 -19.41 14.95 -5.45
N THR A 196 -18.53 13.94 -5.46
CA THR A 196 -17.19 14.04 -6.08
C THR A 196 -17.26 14.00 -7.61
N TYR A 197 -18.15 13.16 -8.17
CA TYR A 197 -18.22 12.92 -9.61
C TYR A 197 -19.26 13.78 -10.34
N PHE A 198 -20.37 14.15 -9.68
CA PHE A 198 -21.46 14.94 -10.30
C PHE A 198 -21.63 16.33 -9.66
N GLY A 199 -20.77 16.68 -8.68
CA GLY A 199 -20.84 17.97 -7.97
C GLY A 199 -20.66 19.17 -8.91
N ASP A 200 -19.71 19.10 -9.82
CA ASP A 200 -19.29 20.25 -10.65
C ASP A 200 -20.08 20.38 -11.97
N TRP A 201 -21.08 19.52 -12.22
CA TRP A 201 -22.01 19.65 -13.36
C TRP A 201 -23.00 20.82 -13.14
N THR A 202 -23.43 21.57 -14.17
CA THR A 202 -24.39 22.70 -13.94
C THR A 202 -25.83 22.24 -13.70
N VAL A 203 -26.12 20.97 -14.00
CA VAL A 203 -27.40 20.31 -13.72
C VAL A 203 -27.17 19.23 -12.64
N GLY A 204 -28.08 19.12 -11.68
CA GLY A 204 -28.10 18.02 -10.71
C GLY A 204 -28.80 16.76 -11.27
N ILE A 205 -28.48 15.60 -10.72
CA ILE A 205 -29.00 14.30 -11.18
C ILE A 205 -30.51 14.17 -10.93
N GLY A 206 -31.04 14.84 -9.89
CA GLY A 206 -32.45 14.74 -9.48
C GLY A 206 -32.69 13.75 -8.33
N LEU A 207 -31.63 13.43 -7.59
CA LEU A 207 -31.62 12.50 -6.44
C LEU A 207 -31.11 13.17 -5.14
N GLU A 208 -30.57 14.38 -5.23
CA GLU A 208 -29.77 15.05 -4.19
C GLU A 208 -30.55 15.33 -2.90
N GLU A 209 -31.88 15.41 -2.97
CA GLU A 209 -32.76 15.51 -1.79
C GLU A 209 -32.81 14.18 -1.03
N GLN A 210 -33.07 13.06 -1.73
CA GLN A 210 -33.09 11.72 -1.12
C GLN A 210 -31.70 11.32 -0.61
N LEU A 211 -30.64 11.66 -1.35
CA LEU A 211 -29.25 11.50 -0.90
C LEU A 211 -28.91 12.39 0.31
N SER A 212 -29.59 13.51 0.50
CA SER A 212 -29.46 14.35 1.71
C SER A 212 -30.26 13.82 2.89
N GLU A 213 -31.43 13.21 2.66
CA GLU A 213 -32.26 12.58 3.69
C GLU A 213 -31.56 11.36 4.31
N ILE A 214 -31.05 10.41 3.50
CA ILE A 214 -30.29 9.26 4.02
C ILE A 214 -29.06 9.70 4.82
N ARG A 215 -28.46 10.86 4.51
CA ARG A 215 -27.37 11.46 5.29
C ARG A 215 -27.86 12.00 6.63
N GLN A 216 -28.96 12.74 6.64
CA GLN A 216 -29.55 13.27 7.88
C GLN A 216 -29.96 12.13 8.83
N LEU A 217 -30.58 11.06 8.31
CA LEU A 217 -30.96 9.86 9.08
C LEU A 217 -29.78 9.22 9.83
N VAL A 218 -28.56 9.26 9.26
CA VAL A 218 -27.34 8.70 9.87
C VAL A 218 -26.44 9.74 10.56
N GLY A 219 -26.91 10.96 10.80
CA GLY A 219 -26.12 12.00 11.46
C GLY A 219 -24.94 12.51 10.61
N LEU A 220 -25.20 12.77 9.33
CA LEU A 220 -24.33 13.52 8.42
C LEU A 220 -25.06 14.81 7.98
N PRO A 221 -24.34 15.92 7.72
CA PRO A 221 -24.95 17.10 7.12
C PRO A 221 -25.49 16.77 5.72
N ALA A 222 -26.58 17.43 5.32
CA ALA A 222 -27.12 17.37 3.96
C ALA A 222 -26.07 17.71 2.90
N LEU A 223 -26.34 17.37 1.63
CA LEU A 223 -25.52 17.85 0.51
C LEU A 223 -25.73 19.36 0.36
N LYS A 224 -24.70 20.07 -0.16
CA LYS A 224 -24.85 21.49 -0.50
C LYS A 224 -25.70 21.60 -1.76
N VAL A 225 -26.88 22.20 -1.64
CA VAL A 225 -27.73 22.57 -2.78
C VAL A 225 -27.42 24.00 -3.19
N GLU A 226 -27.04 24.19 -4.45
CA GLU A 226 -26.81 25.51 -5.03
C GLU A 226 -28.14 26.20 -5.38
N PHE A 227 -28.29 27.46 -4.96
CA PHE A 227 -29.54 28.19 -5.16
C PHE A 227 -29.77 28.47 -6.65
N GLY A 228 -30.86 27.93 -7.19
CA GLY A 228 -31.24 28.08 -8.61
C GLY A 228 -30.69 27.01 -9.56
N ARG A 229 -29.88 26.06 -9.07
CA ARG A 229 -29.45 24.89 -9.87
C ARG A 229 -30.66 24.07 -10.32
N ARG A 230 -30.66 23.65 -11.58
CA ARG A 230 -31.70 22.79 -12.16
C ARG A 230 -31.34 21.32 -11.97
N TYR A 231 -32.33 20.44 -12.06
CA TYR A 231 -32.17 18.99 -11.91
C TYR A 231 -32.77 18.28 -13.11
N LEU A 232 -32.17 17.16 -13.54
CA LEU A 232 -32.75 16.28 -14.55
C LEU A 232 -34.15 15.81 -14.12
N ASP A 233 -35.05 15.59 -15.08
CA ASP A 233 -36.25 14.77 -14.89
C ASP A 233 -35.83 13.30 -14.99
N TYR A 234 -35.07 12.86 -13.98
CA TYR A 234 -34.58 11.51 -13.79
C TYR A 234 -35.69 10.47 -13.93
N LYS A 235 -36.92 10.80 -13.50
CA LYS A 235 -38.08 9.93 -13.64
C LYS A 235 -38.51 9.74 -15.09
N ALA A 236 -38.43 10.76 -15.94
CA ALA A 236 -38.68 10.63 -17.38
C ALA A 236 -37.51 9.95 -18.13
N LEU A 237 -36.28 10.32 -17.78
CA LEU A 237 -35.03 9.90 -18.45
C LEU A 237 -34.64 8.46 -18.12
N VAL A 238 -34.46 8.16 -16.82
CA VAL A 238 -34.05 6.83 -16.33
C VAL A 238 -35.25 5.90 -16.17
N ARG A 239 -36.45 6.43 -15.89
CA ARG A 239 -37.66 5.61 -15.65
C ARG A 239 -37.45 4.52 -14.56
N PRO A 240 -36.84 4.85 -13.41
CA PRO A 240 -36.33 3.87 -12.44
C PRO A 240 -37.38 2.94 -11.82
N HIS A 241 -38.67 3.21 -12.03
CA HIS A 241 -39.75 2.29 -11.70
C HIS A 241 -39.55 0.91 -12.35
N VAL A 242 -39.00 0.80 -13.58
CA VAL A 242 -38.77 -0.50 -14.23
C VAL A 242 -37.77 -1.38 -13.47
N ILE A 243 -36.91 -0.79 -12.62
CA ILE A 243 -35.99 -1.50 -11.73
C ILE A 243 -36.69 -1.87 -10.42
N MET A 244 -37.47 -0.96 -9.82
CA MET A 244 -38.29 -1.28 -8.64
C MET A 244 -39.33 -2.37 -8.94
N ASP A 245 -39.90 -2.38 -10.15
CA ASP A 245 -40.81 -3.42 -10.65
C ASP A 245 -40.16 -4.82 -10.65
N THR A 246 -38.83 -4.92 -10.76
CA THR A 246 -38.14 -6.21 -10.65
C THR A 246 -38.21 -6.79 -9.23
N PHE A 247 -38.22 -5.92 -8.21
CA PHE A 247 -38.37 -6.31 -6.81
C PHE A 247 -39.84 -6.51 -6.43
N GLN A 248 -40.72 -5.57 -6.78
CA GLN A 248 -42.10 -5.54 -6.29
C GLN A 248 -43.06 -6.51 -6.99
N ASN A 249 -42.87 -6.79 -8.30
CA ASN A 249 -43.83 -7.59 -9.08
C ASN A 249 -43.50 -9.09 -9.14
N LYS A 250 -42.59 -9.59 -8.29
CA LYS A 250 -42.20 -11.01 -8.22
C LYS A 250 -42.20 -11.48 -6.76
N ILE A 251 -42.72 -12.68 -6.50
CA ILE A 251 -42.60 -13.34 -5.19
C ILE A 251 -41.31 -14.15 -5.19
N TYR A 252 -40.41 -13.85 -4.26
CA TYR A 252 -39.09 -14.49 -4.15
C TYR A 252 -39.11 -15.65 -3.16
N GLU A 253 -39.32 -16.87 -3.66
CA GLU A 253 -39.36 -18.09 -2.83
C GLU A 253 -37.98 -18.46 -2.22
N HIS A 254 -36.88 -18.05 -2.86
CA HIS A 254 -35.51 -18.30 -2.38
C HIS A 254 -34.80 -17.01 -1.98
N THR A 255 -34.23 -16.98 -0.77
CA THR A 255 -33.66 -15.79 -0.12
C THR A 255 -32.34 -15.24 -0.72
N GLU A 256 -31.84 -15.83 -1.81
CA GLU A 256 -30.70 -15.30 -2.59
C GLU A 256 -31.07 -15.04 -4.07
N ASP A 257 -32.32 -15.30 -4.48
CA ASP A 257 -32.75 -15.20 -5.88
C ASP A 257 -32.84 -13.76 -6.39
N PHE A 258 -33.38 -12.84 -5.59
CA PHE A 258 -33.38 -11.42 -5.95
C PHE A 258 -31.95 -10.87 -6.11
N PHE A 259 -31.02 -11.23 -5.22
CA PHE A 259 -29.61 -10.84 -5.34
C PHE A 259 -28.93 -11.47 -6.55
N PHE A 260 -29.15 -12.77 -6.79
CA PHE A 260 -28.60 -13.47 -7.96
C PHE A 260 -29.09 -12.85 -9.27
N ARG A 261 -30.39 -12.56 -9.40
CA ARG A 261 -30.96 -11.86 -10.56
C ARG A 261 -30.42 -10.44 -10.71
N SER A 262 -30.33 -9.69 -9.61
CA SER A 262 -29.89 -8.28 -9.63
C SER A 262 -28.45 -8.12 -10.12
N VAL A 263 -27.51 -8.97 -9.69
CA VAL A 263 -26.12 -8.91 -10.19
C VAL A 263 -26.04 -9.34 -11.67
N HIS A 264 -26.90 -10.26 -12.12
CA HIS A 264 -26.97 -10.58 -13.55
C HIS A 264 -27.59 -9.43 -14.37
N LEU A 265 -28.61 -8.75 -13.88
CA LEU A 265 -29.20 -7.59 -14.54
C LEU A 265 -28.24 -6.38 -14.56
N GLY A 266 -27.51 -6.13 -13.47
CA GLY A 266 -26.42 -5.15 -13.44
C GLY A 266 -25.27 -5.50 -14.39
N THR A 267 -24.97 -6.80 -14.56
CA THR A 267 -24.05 -7.30 -15.58
C THR A 267 -24.55 -6.97 -16.99
N GLU A 268 -25.85 -7.13 -17.30
CA GLU A 268 -26.41 -6.72 -18.59
C GLU A 268 -26.32 -5.20 -18.81
N CYS A 269 -26.66 -4.39 -17.80
CA CYS A 269 -26.59 -2.92 -17.86
C CYS A 269 -25.19 -2.45 -18.30
N TRP A 270 -24.15 -2.96 -17.66
CA TRP A 270 -22.77 -2.56 -17.97
C TRP A 270 -22.17 -3.29 -19.17
N ALA A 271 -22.63 -4.49 -19.52
CA ALA A 271 -22.25 -5.15 -20.78
C ALA A 271 -22.86 -4.44 -22.01
N PHE A 272 -24.09 -3.93 -21.90
CA PHE A 272 -24.69 -3.04 -22.90
C PHE A 272 -23.83 -1.77 -23.09
N ILE A 273 -23.44 -1.11 -22.00
CA ILE A 273 -22.60 0.10 -22.08
C ILE A 273 -21.21 -0.21 -22.68
N ALA A 274 -20.58 -1.32 -22.33
CA ALA A 274 -19.31 -1.74 -22.94
C ALA A 274 -19.44 -1.97 -24.46
N LEU A 275 -20.55 -2.55 -24.93
CA LEU A 275 -20.84 -2.66 -26.36
C LEU A 275 -21.09 -1.28 -27.00
N ARG A 276 -21.82 -0.37 -26.33
CA ARG A 276 -22.03 1.01 -26.79
C ARG A 276 -20.73 1.79 -26.93
N ARG A 277 -19.77 1.67 -25.99
CA ARG A 277 -18.44 2.30 -26.14
C ARG A 277 -17.65 1.72 -27.32
N LEU A 278 -17.77 0.42 -27.61
CA LEU A 278 -17.19 -0.19 -28.81
C LEU A 278 -17.89 0.26 -30.11
N GLU A 279 -19.19 0.57 -30.06
CA GLU A 279 -19.90 1.21 -31.17
C GLU A 279 -19.47 2.67 -31.37
N SER A 280 -19.31 3.45 -30.29
CA SER A 280 -18.77 4.81 -30.34
C SER A 280 -17.33 4.83 -30.84
N ALA A 281 -16.49 3.85 -30.48
CA ALA A 281 -15.15 3.70 -31.06
C ALA A 281 -15.21 3.47 -32.59
N CYS A 282 -16.14 2.62 -33.07
CA CYS A 282 -16.37 2.47 -34.51
C CYS A 282 -16.94 3.74 -35.17
N LYS A 283 -17.76 4.53 -34.46
CA LYS A 283 -18.27 5.85 -34.91
C LYS A 283 -17.10 6.81 -35.15
N GLN A 284 -16.22 6.96 -34.15
CA GLN A 284 -15.02 7.80 -34.26
C GLN A 284 -14.09 7.40 -35.41
N LEU A 285 -13.93 6.10 -35.70
CA LEU A 285 -13.16 5.66 -36.86
C LEU A 285 -13.84 5.94 -38.21
N ARG A 286 -15.08 5.47 -38.41
CA ARG A 286 -15.77 5.58 -39.71
C ARG A 286 -16.06 7.02 -40.10
N ASP A 287 -16.59 7.80 -39.14
CA ASP A 287 -17.27 9.05 -39.44
C ASP A 287 -16.27 10.23 -39.41
N TYR A 288 -15.13 10.05 -38.71
CA TYR A 288 -14.12 11.10 -38.47
C TYR A 288 -12.64 10.67 -38.64
N SER A 289 -12.35 9.36 -38.68
CA SER A 289 -10.97 8.83 -38.57
C SER A 289 -10.21 9.25 -37.31
N HIS A 290 -10.91 9.51 -36.20
CA HIS A 290 -10.34 9.93 -34.92
C HIS A 290 -9.81 8.74 -34.11
N TRP A 291 -8.63 8.24 -34.50
CA TRP A 291 -8.01 7.05 -33.91
C TRP A 291 -7.68 7.16 -32.40
N HIS A 292 -7.36 8.36 -31.90
CA HIS A 292 -7.08 8.55 -30.46
C HIS A 292 -8.37 8.48 -29.62
N ASN A 293 -9.44 9.12 -30.08
CA ASN A 293 -10.77 9.10 -29.45
C ASN A 293 -11.33 7.66 -29.46
N ALA A 294 -11.22 6.97 -30.60
CA ALA A 294 -11.56 5.56 -30.70
C ALA A 294 -10.73 4.66 -29.75
N ALA A 295 -9.44 4.97 -29.54
CA ALA A 295 -8.61 4.28 -28.56
C ALA A 295 -9.06 4.55 -27.11
N ALA A 296 -9.39 5.81 -26.76
CA ALA A 296 -9.94 6.16 -25.45
C ALA A 296 -11.27 5.45 -25.17
N HIS A 297 -12.12 5.30 -26.18
CA HIS A 297 -13.40 4.59 -26.07
C HIS A 297 -13.22 3.09 -25.79
N ILE A 298 -12.19 2.48 -26.39
CA ILE A 298 -11.79 1.09 -26.11
C ILE A 298 -11.17 0.96 -24.70
N LEU A 299 -10.43 1.97 -24.22
CA LEU A 299 -9.92 1.99 -22.84
C LEU A 299 -11.05 2.11 -21.80
N SER A 300 -12.06 2.96 -22.02
CA SER A 300 -13.23 3.02 -21.14
C SER A 300 -14.00 1.70 -21.13
N ALA A 301 -14.20 1.07 -22.31
CA ALA A 301 -14.74 -0.29 -22.39
C ALA A 301 -13.88 -1.33 -21.62
N THR A 302 -12.55 -1.15 -21.57
CA THR A 302 -11.62 -1.99 -20.80
C THR A 302 -11.85 -1.85 -19.29
N HIS A 303 -12.09 -0.63 -18.80
CA HIS A 303 -12.41 -0.38 -17.40
C HIS A 303 -13.75 -1.03 -17.02
N ILE A 304 -14.77 -0.90 -17.87
CA ILE A 304 -16.08 -1.55 -17.66
C ILE A 304 -15.94 -3.07 -17.62
N LEU A 305 -15.20 -3.71 -18.54
CA LEU A 305 -14.96 -5.16 -18.52
C LEU A 305 -14.24 -5.63 -17.26
N SER A 306 -13.30 -4.82 -16.76
CA SER A 306 -12.57 -5.08 -15.52
C SER A 306 -13.48 -4.99 -14.29
N TYR A 307 -14.40 -4.02 -14.29
CA TYR A 307 -15.47 -3.85 -13.30
C TYR A 307 -16.52 -4.96 -13.35
N LEU A 308 -17.00 -5.37 -14.54
CA LEU A 308 -17.98 -6.46 -14.68
C LEU A 308 -17.51 -7.73 -13.99
N GLY A 309 -16.20 -8.01 -14.02
CA GLY A 309 -15.60 -9.11 -13.30
C GLY A 309 -15.59 -8.94 -11.77
N ASP A 310 -15.48 -7.72 -11.24
CA ASP A 310 -15.69 -7.44 -9.80
C ASP A 310 -17.16 -7.57 -9.42
N HIS A 311 -18.06 -7.05 -10.26
CA HIS A 311 -19.51 -7.06 -10.04
C HIS A 311 -20.04 -8.49 -9.91
N ILE A 312 -19.72 -9.38 -10.86
CA ILE A 312 -20.12 -10.80 -10.73
C ILE A 312 -19.48 -11.48 -9.50
N MET A 313 -18.29 -11.06 -9.06
CA MET A 313 -17.63 -11.63 -7.88
C MET A 313 -18.37 -11.32 -6.57
N MET A 314 -19.26 -10.33 -6.55
CA MET A 314 -20.16 -10.06 -5.42
C MET A 314 -21.03 -11.26 -5.05
N LEU A 315 -21.35 -12.14 -6.01
CA LEU A 315 -22.10 -13.38 -5.78
C LEU A 315 -21.38 -14.38 -4.87
N THR A 316 -20.09 -14.17 -4.54
CA THR A 316 -19.43 -14.92 -3.46
C THR A 316 -19.96 -14.59 -2.06
N SER A 317 -20.69 -13.48 -1.88
CA SER A 317 -21.34 -13.13 -0.62
C SER A 317 -22.73 -13.77 -0.43
N MET A 318 -23.19 -14.60 -1.36
CA MET A 318 -24.42 -15.39 -1.19
C MET A 318 -24.25 -16.41 -0.07
N ILE A 319 -25.32 -16.66 0.71
CA ILE A 319 -25.33 -17.77 1.66
C ILE A 319 -25.38 -19.09 0.86
N LEU A 320 -24.24 -19.80 0.82
CA LEU A 320 -24.04 -20.99 -0.02
C LEU A 320 -25.17 -22.04 0.10
N ARG A 321 -25.65 -22.31 1.32
CA ARG A 321 -26.76 -23.25 1.57
C ARG A 321 -28.03 -22.85 0.82
N ASP A 322 -28.32 -21.56 0.77
CA ASP A 322 -29.58 -21.03 0.24
C ASP A 322 -29.47 -20.82 -1.28
N TYR A 323 -28.31 -20.39 -1.78
CA TYR A 323 -28.01 -20.45 -3.21
C TYR A 323 -28.05 -21.88 -3.78
N LEU A 324 -27.55 -22.89 -3.05
CA LEU A 324 -27.58 -24.28 -3.53
C LEU A 324 -28.99 -24.88 -3.61
N ARG A 325 -29.99 -24.28 -2.97
CA ARG A 325 -31.42 -24.63 -3.18
C ARG A 325 -31.89 -24.03 -4.50
N LEU A 326 -31.79 -22.70 -4.64
CA LEU A 326 -32.10 -21.96 -5.87
C LEU A 326 -31.47 -22.61 -7.11
N LYS A 327 -30.19 -22.98 -7.03
CA LYS A 327 -29.40 -23.58 -8.13
C LYS A 327 -30.08 -24.78 -8.79
N VAL A 328 -30.86 -25.57 -8.05
CA VAL A 328 -31.56 -26.76 -8.57
C VAL A 328 -32.75 -26.35 -9.45
N GLU A 329 -33.46 -25.28 -9.07
CA GLU A 329 -34.66 -24.83 -9.77
C GLU A 329 -34.34 -23.93 -10.97
N ILE A 330 -33.21 -23.21 -10.95
CA ILE A 330 -32.67 -22.51 -12.12
C ILE A 330 -31.80 -23.43 -13.03
N GLU A 331 -31.87 -24.75 -12.87
CA GLU A 331 -31.17 -25.68 -13.77
C GLU A 331 -31.71 -25.58 -15.21
N GLY A 332 -30.82 -25.32 -16.17
CA GLY A 332 -31.19 -24.99 -17.55
C GLY A 332 -31.27 -23.50 -17.86
N THR A 333 -31.26 -22.62 -16.85
CA THR A 333 -31.09 -21.16 -16.99
C THR A 333 -29.70 -20.75 -16.51
N SER A 334 -29.08 -19.76 -17.15
CA SER A 334 -27.66 -19.44 -16.95
C SER A 334 -27.31 -18.07 -17.53
N GLY A 335 -26.25 -17.42 -17.04
CA GLY A 335 -25.61 -16.29 -17.72
C GLY A 335 -25.09 -16.61 -19.13
N GLU A 336 -25.01 -17.89 -19.51
CA GLU A 336 -24.87 -18.30 -20.92
C GLU A 336 -26.05 -17.84 -21.81
N GLY A 337 -27.20 -17.50 -21.23
CA GLY A 337 -28.32 -16.88 -21.92
C GLY A 337 -28.08 -15.42 -22.33
N SER A 338 -27.19 -14.70 -21.65
CA SER A 338 -26.91 -13.27 -21.86
C SER A 338 -26.63 -12.93 -23.32
N SER A 339 -27.45 -12.04 -23.87
CA SER A 339 -27.29 -11.50 -25.22
C SER A 339 -26.10 -10.52 -25.29
N HIS A 340 -25.93 -9.62 -24.32
CA HIS A 340 -24.80 -8.67 -24.33
C HIS A 340 -23.46 -9.37 -24.07
N VAL A 341 -23.35 -10.19 -23.02
CA VAL A 341 -22.07 -10.85 -22.64
C VAL A 341 -21.59 -11.86 -23.70
N LYS A 342 -22.51 -12.52 -24.42
CA LYS A 342 -22.17 -13.33 -25.60
C LYS A 342 -21.49 -12.51 -26.70
N ASN A 343 -22.00 -11.31 -26.98
CA ASN A 343 -21.51 -10.46 -28.06
C ASN A 343 -20.17 -9.81 -27.75
N LEU A 344 -19.82 -9.57 -26.48
CA LEU A 344 -18.56 -8.93 -26.07
C LEU A 344 -17.32 -9.52 -26.77
N ARG A 345 -17.15 -10.86 -26.76
CA ARG A 345 -15.97 -11.48 -27.41
C ARG A 345 -15.92 -11.26 -28.91
N GLN A 346 -17.05 -11.46 -29.60
CA GLN A 346 -17.11 -11.27 -31.04
C GLN A 346 -16.89 -9.79 -31.41
N ARG A 347 -17.48 -8.86 -30.64
CA ARG A 347 -17.33 -7.43 -30.88
C ARG A 347 -15.90 -6.95 -30.63
N VAL A 348 -15.25 -7.41 -29.57
CA VAL A 348 -13.83 -7.11 -29.31
C VAL A 348 -12.93 -7.66 -30.43
N MET A 349 -13.14 -8.91 -30.86
CA MET A 349 -12.29 -9.52 -31.91
C MET A 349 -12.30 -8.74 -33.24
N VAL A 350 -13.44 -8.18 -33.66
CA VAL A 350 -13.51 -7.39 -34.92
C VAL A 350 -12.97 -5.95 -34.78
N MET A 351 -12.59 -5.49 -33.59
CA MET A 351 -12.00 -4.15 -33.43
C MET A 351 -10.60 -4.03 -34.06
N ILE A 352 -9.94 -5.15 -34.40
CA ILE A 352 -8.66 -5.16 -35.12
C ILE A 352 -8.83 -4.93 -36.62
N ASP A 353 -10.00 -5.21 -37.20
CA ASP A 353 -10.20 -5.20 -38.65
C ASP A 353 -9.95 -3.80 -39.27
N PRO A 354 -10.49 -2.68 -38.72
CA PRO A 354 -10.21 -1.34 -39.24
C PRO A 354 -8.73 -0.96 -39.18
N LEU A 355 -8.01 -1.42 -38.15
CA LEU A 355 -6.56 -1.18 -38.02
C LEU A 355 -5.81 -1.89 -39.14
N MET A 356 -6.17 -3.14 -39.45
CA MET A 356 -5.52 -3.90 -40.52
C MET A 356 -5.87 -3.37 -41.91
N GLU A 357 -7.14 -3.03 -42.16
CA GLU A 357 -7.57 -2.35 -43.39
C GLU A 357 -6.76 -1.07 -43.61
N ARG A 358 -6.68 -0.20 -42.60
CA ARG A 358 -5.93 1.07 -42.72
C ARG A 358 -4.43 0.87 -42.89
N LEU A 359 -3.84 -0.17 -42.31
CA LEU A 359 -2.43 -0.49 -42.54
C LEU A 359 -2.18 -1.01 -43.96
N ARG A 360 -3.07 -1.84 -44.53
CA ARG A 360 -2.97 -2.29 -45.93
C ARG A 360 -3.13 -1.13 -46.92
N GLU A 361 -4.07 -0.21 -46.67
CA GLU A 361 -4.22 1.03 -47.45
C GLU A 361 -2.94 1.88 -47.50
N LEU A 362 -2.25 2.03 -46.36
CA LEU A 362 -1.05 2.86 -46.22
C LEU A 362 0.20 2.21 -46.84
N ASP A 363 0.24 0.87 -46.91
CA ASP A 363 1.33 0.10 -47.53
C ASP A 363 1.14 -0.08 -49.05
N GLY A 364 -0.11 0.04 -49.54
CA GLY A 364 -0.50 -0.19 -50.93
C GLY A 364 -0.85 -1.64 -51.27
N SER A 365 -1.02 -2.49 -50.26
CA SER A 365 -1.44 -3.89 -50.41
C SER A 365 -2.90 -4.04 -50.81
N SER A 366 -3.29 -5.26 -51.19
CA SER A 366 -4.70 -5.63 -51.38
C SER A 366 -5.50 -5.36 -50.08
N PRO A 367 -6.70 -4.73 -50.13
CA PRO A 367 -7.50 -4.49 -48.94
C PRO A 367 -8.01 -5.81 -48.33
N THR A 368 -8.36 -6.79 -49.17
CA THR A 368 -8.76 -8.14 -48.75
C THR A 368 -7.53 -9.01 -48.47
N PRO A 369 -7.49 -9.76 -47.34
CA PRO A 369 -6.45 -10.76 -47.10
C PRO A 369 -6.39 -11.81 -48.21
N ASP A 370 -5.21 -12.38 -48.49
CA ASP A 370 -5.11 -13.58 -49.31
C ASP A 370 -5.66 -14.79 -48.53
N PRO A 371 -6.73 -15.48 -48.98
CA PRO A 371 -7.28 -16.64 -48.30
C PRO A 371 -6.35 -17.87 -48.31
N ASN A 372 -5.15 -17.77 -48.89
CA ASN A 372 -4.11 -18.80 -48.90
C ASN A 372 -2.91 -18.47 -47.97
N ASP A 373 -2.86 -17.30 -47.31
CA ASP A 373 -1.86 -17.03 -46.27
C ASP A 373 -2.28 -17.68 -44.94
N ASP A 374 -2.13 -19.01 -44.88
CA ASP A 374 -2.33 -19.88 -43.70
C ASP A 374 -1.56 -19.39 -42.43
N ASN A 375 -0.66 -18.40 -42.56
CA ASN A 375 0.18 -17.91 -41.48
C ASN A 375 -0.04 -16.43 -41.11
N ASN A 376 -0.92 -15.65 -41.76
CA ASN A 376 -1.04 -14.20 -41.55
C ASN A 376 0.32 -13.45 -41.55
N ALA A 377 1.22 -13.81 -42.46
CA ALA A 377 2.57 -13.26 -42.54
C ALA A 377 2.57 -11.78 -42.96
N GLU A 378 1.69 -11.39 -43.88
CA GLU A 378 1.57 -9.97 -44.29
C GLU A 378 1.04 -9.09 -43.16
N ASP A 379 -0.01 -9.53 -42.46
CA ASP A 379 -0.59 -8.77 -41.35
C ASP A 379 0.41 -8.54 -40.20
N ARG A 380 1.28 -9.51 -39.90
CA ARG A 380 2.40 -9.30 -38.96
C ARG A 380 3.43 -8.30 -39.47
N ARG A 381 3.81 -8.34 -40.75
CA ARG A 381 4.72 -7.34 -41.35
C ARG A 381 4.20 -5.91 -41.17
N LEU A 382 2.89 -5.72 -41.38
CA LEU A 382 2.23 -4.42 -41.25
C LEU A 382 2.18 -3.93 -39.79
N LEU A 383 1.81 -4.80 -38.85
CA LEU A 383 1.81 -4.48 -37.42
C LEU A 383 3.23 -4.24 -36.88
N LEU A 384 4.21 -5.00 -37.34
CA LEU A 384 5.63 -4.83 -37.01
C LEU A 384 6.16 -3.48 -37.50
N ASN A 385 5.81 -3.07 -38.71
CA ASN A 385 6.15 -1.74 -39.24
C ASN A 385 5.53 -0.61 -38.38
N LEU A 386 4.26 -0.77 -37.95
CA LEU A 386 3.61 0.18 -37.05
C LEU A 386 4.29 0.27 -35.68
N TYR A 387 4.61 -0.85 -35.04
CA TYR A 387 5.22 -0.87 -33.70
C TYR A 387 6.69 -0.46 -33.72
N ALA A 388 7.41 -0.68 -34.82
CA ALA A 388 8.79 -0.22 -35.00
C ALA A 388 8.90 1.29 -35.32
N ASN A 389 7.81 1.92 -35.78
CA ASN A 389 7.79 3.32 -36.22
C ASN A 389 6.52 4.06 -35.71
N PRO A 390 6.26 4.08 -34.38
CA PRO A 390 5.02 4.63 -33.83
C PRO A 390 4.83 6.12 -34.14
N GLU A 391 5.91 6.86 -34.40
CA GLU A 391 5.89 8.27 -34.78
C GLU A 391 5.30 8.53 -36.17
N LYS A 392 5.27 7.53 -37.06
CA LYS A 392 4.67 7.66 -38.41
C LYS A 392 3.15 7.63 -38.37
N GLN A 393 2.57 6.93 -37.40
CA GLN A 393 1.12 6.71 -37.28
C GLN A 393 0.70 6.62 -35.79
N PRO A 394 0.89 7.69 -34.99
CA PRO A 394 0.70 7.64 -33.53
C PRO A 394 -0.75 7.31 -33.13
N GLY A 395 -1.74 7.70 -33.93
CA GLY A 395 -3.14 7.31 -33.74
C GLY A 395 -3.35 5.80 -33.89
N LEU A 396 -2.81 5.18 -34.96
CA LEU A 396 -2.90 3.74 -35.18
C LEU A 396 -2.17 2.96 -34.07
N TYR A 397 -1.01 3.46 -33.62
CA TYR A 397 -0.28 2.86 -32.50
C TYR A 397 -1.06 2.94 -31.19
N SER A 398 -1.61 4.13 -30.86
CA SER A 398 -2.47 4.34 -29.69
C SER A 398 -3.70 3.40 -29.71
N TYR A 399 -4.31 3.21 -30.88
CA TYR A 399 -5.43 2.30 -31.07
C TYR A 399 -5.00 0.83 -30.90
N ALA A 400 -3.89 0.42 -31.48
CA ALA A 400 -3.35 -0.93 -31.29
C ALA A 400 -3.05 -1.24 -29.82
N LYS A 401 -2.51 -0.28 -29.06
CA LYS A 401 -2.30 -0.40 -27.60
C LYS A 401 -3.62 -0.51 -26.82
N ALA A 402 -4.70 0.14 -27.27
CA ALA A 402 -6.02 -0.02 -26.68
C ALA A 402 -6.63 -1.42 -26.96
N LEU A 403 -6.34 -2.03 -28.12
CA LEU A 403 -6.72 -3.43 -28.39
C LEU A 403 -6.07 -4.41 -27.39
N GLU A 404 -4.78 -4.23 -27.06
CA GLU A 404 -4.10 -5.04 -26.04
C GLU A 404 -4.71 -4.86 -24.64
N ALA A 405 -5.13 -3.63 -24.32
CA ALA A 405 -5.78 -3.31 -23.05
C ALA A 405 -7.15 -4.00 -22.95
N ILE A 406 -8.00 -3.92 -23.98
CA ILE A 406 -9.34 -4.53 -23.93
C ILE A 406 -9.30 -6.06 -24.01
N GLU A 407 -8.28 -6.64 -24.66
CA GLU A 407 -7.97 -8.06 -24.55
C GLU A 407 -7.71 -8.46 -23.08
N SER A 408 -6.91 -7.67 -22.37
CA SER A 408 -6.61 -7.86 -20.95
C SER A 408 -7.85 -7.69 -20.06
N GLY A 409 -8.69 -6.68 -20.34
CA GLY A 409 -9.96 -6.47 -19.65
C GLY A 409 -10.98 -7.60 -19.88
N LEU A 410 -11.06 -8.14 -21.09
CA LEU A 410 -12.00 -9.23 -21.40
C LEU A 410 -11.54 -10.58 -20.83
N ASN A 411 -10.30 -10.97 -21.10
CA ASN A 411 -9.76 -12.27 -20.67
C ASN A 411 -9.47 -12.27 -19.15
N GLY A 412 -8.67 -11.32 -18.67
CA GLY A 412 -8.23 -11.24 -17.27
C GLY A 412 -9.22 -10.51 -16.36
N GLY A 413 -9.81 -9.41 -16.83
CA GLY A 413 -10.80 -8.63 -16.09
C GLY A 413 -12.10 -9.40 -15.87
N PHE A 414 -12.73 -9.90 -16.95
CA PHE A 414 -14.04 -10.58 -16.88
C PHE A 414 -13.97 -12.11 -16.85
N TYR A 415 -13.47 -12.77 -17.91
CA TYR A 415 -13.63 -14.23 -18.04
C TYR A 415 -12.85 -15.03 -17.00
N TYR A 416 -11.67 -14.59 -16.60
CA TYR A 416 -10.90 -15.19 -15.50
C TYR A 416 -11.64 -15.04 -14.15
N LYS A 417 -12.15 -13.85 -13.81
CA LYS A 417 -12.93 -13.64 -12.58
C LYS A 417 -14.24 -14.45 -12.57
N HIS A 418 -14.89 -14.66 -13.72
CA HIS A 418 -16.03 -15.58 -13.83
C HIS A 418 -15.64 -17.04 -13.51
N PHE A 419 -14.48 -17.51 -13.97
CA PHE A 419 -13.97 -18.83 -13.58
C PHE A 419 -13.65 -18.91 -12.07
N CYS A 420 -13.08 -17.84 -11.48
CA CYS A 420 -12.88 -17.75 -10.02
C CYS A 420 -14.20 -17.77 -9.25
N LEU A 421 -15.21 -17.00 -9.67
CA LEU A 421 -16.56 -17.01 -9.10
C LEU A 421 -17.17 -18.41 -9.08
N ALA A 422 -17.21 -19.08 -10.24
CA ALA A 422 -17.77 -20.42 -10.35
C ALA A 422 -16.97 -21.43 -9.50
N SER A 423 -15.65 -21.29 -9.42
CA SER A 423 -14.79 -22.11 -8.57
C SER A 423 -15.07 -21.91 -7.08
N ASN A 424 -15.33 -20.67 -6.64
CA ASN A 424 -15.56 -20.31 -5.24
C ASN A 424 -16.98 -20.66 -4.77
N VAL A 425 -18.00 -20.46 -5.62
CA VAL A 425 -19.42 -20.63 -5.23
C VAL A 425 -19.93 -22.06 -5.41
N ILE A 426 -19.44 -22.82 -6.40
CA ILE A 426 -19.90 -24.21 -6.62
C ILE A 426 -18.78 -25.26 -6.59
N GLY A 427 -17.51 -24.86 -6.55
CA GLY A 427 -16.36 -25.77 -6.52
C GLY A 427 -15.84 -26.14 -7.91
N THR A 428 -14.51 -26.22 -8.03
CA THR A 428 -13.77 -26.47 -9.29
C THR A 428 -14.10 -27.81 -9.98
N GLY A 429 -14.56 -28.81 -9.22
CA GLY A 429 -15.01 -30.11 -9.72
C GLY A 429 -16.51 -30.19 -10.08
N ALA A 430 -17.29 -29.15 -9.77
CA ALA A 430 -18.73 -29.16 -9.98
C ALA A 430 -19.13 -28.81 -11.43
N LYS A 431 -20.43 -28.95 -11.66
CA LYS A 431 -21.12 -28.50 -12.87
C LYS A 431 -22.00 -27.28 -12.56
N GLY A 432 -22.02 -26.32 -13.50
CA GLY A 432 -22.95 -25.20 -13.48
C GLY A 432 -24.38 -25.62 -13.86
N THR A 433 -25.31 -24.67 -13.86
CA THR A 433 -26.74 -24.90 -14.19
C THR A 433 -26.97 -25.49 -15.59
N MET A 434 -26.02 -25.31 -16.52
CA MET A 434 -26.03 -25.91 -17.86
C MET A 434 -25.37 -27.31 -17.95
N LYS A 435 -25.03 -27.93 -16.82
CA LYS A 435 -24.30 -29.22 -16.71
C LYS A 435 -22.89 -29.27 -17.32
N LYS A 436 -22.38 -28.12 -17.81
CA LYS A 436 -20.95 -27.90 -18.13
C LYS A 436 -20.13 -27.86 -16.84
N SER A 437 -18.89 -28.37 -16.88
CA SER A 437 -17.93 -28.27 -15.77
C SER A 437 -17.40 -26.84 -15.61
N VAL A 438 -17.04 -26.44 -14.38
CA VAL A 438 -16.39 -25.14 -14.13
C VAL A 438 -15.11 -24.98 -14.96
N GLN A 439 -14.34 -26.07 -15.13
CA GLN A 439 -13.12 -26.08 -15.95
C GLN A 439 -13.35 -25.73 -17.43
N ALA A 440 -14.57 -25.86 -17.97
CA ALA A 440 -14.86 -25.46 -19.35
C ALA A 440 -14.77 -23.94 -19.57
N LEU A 441 -14.85 -23.12 -18.51
CA LEU A 441 -14.72 -21.67 -18.59
C LEU A 441 -13.28 -21.22 -18.90
N LYS A 442 -12.27 -22.06 -18.61
CA LYS A 442 -10.85 -21.74 -18.80
C LYS A 442 -10.49 -21.35 -20.24
N VAL A 443 -11.09 -22.05 -21.20
CA VAL A 443 -10.92 -21.83 -22.65
C VAL A 443 -11.27 -20.39 -23.07
N MET A 444 -12.08 -19.68 -22.28
CA MET A 444 -12.46 -18.29 -22.55
C MET A 444 -11.37 -17.26 -22.23
N TYR A 445 -10.39 -17.57 -21.36
CA TYR A 445 -9.31 -16.65 -21.00
C TYR A 445 -7.90 -17.17 -21.31
N GLU A 446 -7.70 -18.49 -21.45
CA GLU A 446 -6.40 -19.11 -21.77
C GLU A 446 -5.95 -18.90 -23.24
N ARG A 447 -6.70 -18.13 -24.05
CA ARG A 447 -6.41 -17.88 -25.47
C ARG A 447 -6.45 -16.39 -25.81
N ALA A 448 -5.38 -15.92 -26.45
CA ALA A 448 -5.29 -14.60 -27.04
C ALA A 448 -6.48 -14.31 -27.98
N LEU A 449 -6.96 -13.08 -27.92
CA LEU A 449 -7.95 -12.48 -28.81
C LEU A 449 -7.28 -11.92 -30.07
N PHE A 450 -6.05 -11.41 -29.95
CA PHE A 450 -5.29 -10.80 -31.05
C PHE A 450 -3.91 -11.46 -31.26
N PRO A 451 -3.84 -12.72 -31.76
CA PRO A 451 -2.56 -13.43 -31.91
C PRO A 451 -1.49 -12.68 -32.72
N ASN A 452 -1.89 -11.94 -33.76
CA ASN A 452 -0.95 -11.15 -34.57
C ASN A 452 -0.29 -10.01 -33.77
N LEU A 453 -1.01 -9.36 -32.83
CA LEU A 453 -0.42 -8.35 -31.93
C LEU A 453 0.57 -8.99 -30.96
N ASP A 454 0.23 -10.15 -30.38
CA ASP A 454 1.08 -10.87 -29.43
C ASP A 454 2.39 -11.39 -30.05
N MET A 455 2.29 -11.94 -31.26
CA MET A 455 3.46 -12.30 -32.07
C MET A 455 4.29 -11.06 -32.45
N THR A 456 3.64 -9.95 -32.84
CA THR A 456 4.34 -8.70 -33.20
C THR A 456 5.19 -8.16 -32.05
N ARG A 457 4.66 -8.13 -30.81
CA ARG A 457 5.44 -7.76 -29.61
C ARG A 457 6.69 -8.64 -29.45
N SER A 458 6.52 -9.94 -29.62
CA SER A 458 7.57 -10.96 -29.46
C SER A 458 8.59 -10.98 -30.60
N GLU A 459 8.23 -10.49 -31.79
CA GLU A 459 9.07 -10.41 -32.98
C GLU A 459 9.87 -9.10 -33.00
N LEU A 460 9.22 -7.96 -32.72
CA LEU A 460 9.89 -6.67 -32.59
C LEU A 460 10.94 -6.67 -31.47
N GLY A 461 10.65 -7.32 -30.34
CA GLY A 461 11.62 -7.46 -29.24
C GLY A 461 12.95 -8.07 -29.70
N LYS A 462 12.89 -9.12 -30.53
CA LYS A 462 14.10 -9.77 -31.10
C LYS A 462 14.83 -8.87 -32.08
N ILE A 463 14.09 -8.21 -32.99
CA ILE A 463 14.66 -7.32 -34.00
C ILE A 463 15.36 -6.13 -33.33
N ILE A 464 14.79 -5.57 -32.26
CA ILE A 464 15.43 -4.50 -31.48
C ILE A 464 16.62 -5.05 -30.69
N ASP A 465 16.53 -6.24 -30.08
CA ASP A 465 17.68 -6.86 -29.38
C ASP A 465 18.87 -7.11 -30.33
N ASP A 466 18.61 -7.48 -31.59
CA ASP A 466 19.62 -7.73 -32.63
C ASP A 466 20.16 -6.42 -33.25
N GLU A 467 19.30 -5.47 -33.66
CA GLU A 467 19.72 -4.15 -34.18
C GLU A 467 20.49 -3.36 -33.12
N LEU A 468 20.03 -3.43 -31.87
CA LEU A 468 20.65 -2.74 -30.75
C LEU A 468 21.67 -3.62 -30.02
N ALA A 469 22.08 -4.77 -30.57
CA ALA A 469 23.08 -5.64 -29.97
C ALA A 469 24.39 -4.90 -29.67
N MET A 470 24.84 -4.01 -30.56
CA MET A 470 26.02 -3.15 -30.33
C MET A 470 25.72 -1.87 -29.53
N LYS A 471 24.49 -1.70 -29.03
CA LYS A 471 24.08 -0.72 -28.01
C LYS A 471 23.70 -1.39 -26.68
N LYS A 472 23.65 -2.73 -26.61
CA LYS A 472 23.39 -3.51 -25.40
C LYS A 472 24.55 -3.28 -24.43
N GLY A 473 24.26 -2.66 -23.29
CA GLY A 473 25.28 -2.18 -22.35
C GLY A 473 25.65 -0.70 -22.52
N LYS A 474 25.56 -0.09 -23.71
CA LYS A 474 26.18 1.22 -24.03
C LYS A 474 25.77 2.43 -23.18
N ILE A 475 24.63 2.39 -22.49
CA ILE A 475 24.31 3.43 -21.51
C ILE A 475 25.20 3.27 -20.27
N MET A 476 25.43 2.05 -19.80
CA MET A 476 26.40 1.75 -18.74
C MET A 476 27.83 2.02 -19.23
N ASP A 477 28.20 1.52 -20.42
CA ASP A 477 29.55 1.70 -20.97
C ASP A 477 29.92 3.18 -21.12
N ARG A 478 28.98 4.03 -21.57
CA ARG A 478 29.24 5.47 -21.70
C ARG A 478 29.36 6.17 -20.35
N ILE A 479 28.57 5.80 -19.34
CA ILE A 479 28.76 6.39 -18.02
C ILE A 479 30.16 6.02 -17.49
N THR A 480 30.62 4.78 -17.71
CA THR A 480 32.01 4.35 -17.43
C THR A 480 33.05 5.19 -18.21
N GLU A 481 32.80 5.54 -19.47
CA GLU A 481 33.71 6.42 -20.25
C GLU A 481 33.71 7.88 -19.75
N GLU A 482 32.54 8.45 -19.48
CA GLU A 482 32.39 9.82 -18.94
C GLU A 482 33.02 9.95 -17.54
N HIS A 483 32.95 8.89 -16.74
CA HIS A 483 33.62 8.73 -15.46
C HIS A 483 35.15 8.83 -15.62
N ASN A 484 35.73 8.03 -16.52
CA ASN A 484 37.17 8.02 -16.80
C ASN A 484 37.67 9.35 -17.37
N GLY A 485 36.87 10.03 -18.21
CA GLY A 485 37.20 11.34 -18.77
C GLY A 485 37.36 12.44 -17.71
N GLN A 486 36.56 12.41 -16.63
CA GLN A 486 36.65 13.38 -15.53
C GLN A 486 37.91 13.19 -14.66
N ILE A 487 38.50 12.00 -14.64
CA ILE A 487 39.77 11.72 -13.94
C ILE A 487 40.96 12.29 -14.73
N LEU A 488 40.92 12.21 -16.07
CA LEU A 488 41.95 12.76 -16.96
C LEU A 488 41.95 14.30 -17.04
N SER A 489 40.81 14.96 -16.88
CA SER A 489 40.77 16.43 -16.82
C SER A 489 41.28 16.98 -15.48
N ARG A 490 40.94 16.34 -14.36
CA ARG A 490 41.43 16.69 -13.01
C ARG A 490 42.94 16.53 -12.84
N SER A 491 43.52 15.45 -13.37
CA SER A 491 44.97 15.21 -13.27
C SER A 491 45.81 16.25 -14.02
N ASN A 492 45.34 16.76 -15.17
CA ASN A 492 46.02 17.82 -15.89
C ASN A 492 45.98 19.18 -15.17
N SER A 493 44.89 19.52 -14.45
CA SER A 493 44.86 20.75 -13.63
C SER A 493 45.70 20.64 -12.34
N LEU A 494 45.81 19.44 -11.76
CA LEU A 494 46.68 19.20 -10.61
C LEU A 494 48.17 19.41 -10.94
N ASN A 495 48.63 18.94 -12.11
CA ASN A 495 50.03 19.10 -12.52
C ASN A 495 50.45 20.58 -12.62
N SER A 496 49.62 21.46 -13.21
CA SER A 496 49.90 22.91 -13.27
C SER A 496 49.81 23.62 -11.91
N SER A 497 49.13 23.00 -10.94
CA SER A 497 49.01 23.50 -9.57
C SER A 497 50.25 23.15 -8.73
N MET A 498 50.88 21.99 -8.96
CA MET A 498 51.99 21.49 -8.15
C MET A 498 53.30 22.30 -8.35
N GLU A 499 53.64 22.72 -9.57
CA GLU A 499 54.88 23.48 -9.83
C GLU A 499 54.97 24.83 -9.08
N ASN A 500 53.83 25.40 -8.67
CA ASN A 500 53.78 26.62 -7.87
C ASN A 500 53.90 26.37 -6.35
N LEU A 501 53.57 25.18 -5.87
CA LEU A 501 53.52 24.87 -4.43
C LEU A 501 54.88 24.52 -3.82
N ASP A 502 55.77 23.87 -4.58
CA ASP A 502 57.09 23.45 -4.08
C ASP A 502 58.02 24.62 -3.71
N LYS A 503 57.76 25.83 -4.24
CA LYS A 503 58.54 27.03 -3.91
C LYS A 503 58.22 27.66 -2.55
N VAL A 504 57.08 27.31 -1.92
CA VAL A 504 56.56 28.03 -0.73
C VAL A 504 56.91 27.34 0.59
N ARG A 505 57.24 26.04 0.57
CA ARG A 505 57.43 25.23 1.80
C ARG A 505 58.82 25.30 2.46
N SER A 506 59.72 26.18 1.99
CA SER A 506 61.13 26.19 2.40
C SER A 506 61.60 27.44 3.18
N SER A 507 60.68 28.19 3.82
CA SER A 507 61.05 29.36 4.64
C SER A 507 60.22 29.55 5.93
N ASN A 508 60.85 29.23 7.05
CA ASN A 508 60.80 29.84 8.39
C ASN A 508 59.50 30.43 8.99
N SER A 509 59.31 30.03 10.24
CA SER A 509 58.62 30.72 11.34
C SER A 509 58.92 32.23 11.50
N SER A 510 57.91 33.03 11.85
CA SER A 510 57.92 33.96 13.02
C SER A 510 56.64 34.81 13.17
N SER A 511 56.26 35.05 14.45
CA SER A 511 55.59 36.24 15.03
C SER A 511 54.38 36.97 14.37
N ASN A 512 53.35 37.16 15.22
CA ASN A 512 52.56 38.39 15.44
C ASN A 512 51.56 38.95 14.40
N ASN A 513 50.37 39.26 14.97
CA ASN A 513 49.59 40.51 14.84
C ASN A 513 48.58 40.76 13.68
N ASP A 514 47.60 41.60 14.09
CA ASP A 514 46.75 42.54 13.35
C ASP A 514 45.56 42.07 12.48
N LEU A 515 44.37 42.27 13.07
CA LEU A 515 43.15 42.94 12.56
C LEU A 515 43.34 43.92 11.35
N PRO A 516 42.27 44.39 10.65
CA PRO A 516 40.83 44.00 10.65
C PRO A 516 40.13 44.06 9.24
N THR A 517 38.79 44.21 9.27
CA THR A 517 37.93 45.09 8.40
C THR A 517 37.35 44.61 7.04
N THR A 518 36.00 44.47 7.06
CA THR A 518 34.99 45.02 6.10
C THR A 518 35.04 44.76 4.58
N ALA A 519 33.92 44.30 4.02
CA ALA A 519 33.13 44.99 2.97
C ALA A 519 31.72 44.35 2.81
N PRO A 520 30.68 45.05 2.29
CA PRO A 520 29.31 44.82 2.78
C PRO A 520 28.14 44.73 1.76
N SER A 521 26.99 44.29 2.29
CA SER A 521 25.60 44.83 2.17
C SER A 521 24.77 44.91 0.86
N ASP A 522 23.45 45.03 1.11
CA ASP A 522 22.33 45.60 0.30
C ASP A 522 21.65 44.70 -0.76
N PHE A 523 20.32 44.48 -0.73
CA PHE A 523 19.29 45.50 -1.02
C PHE A 523 17.91 45.32 -0.30
N VAL A 524 17.80 45.96 0.87
CA VAL A 524 16.70 46.80 1.44
C VAL A 524 15.30 46.90 0.77
N HIS A 525 14.24 46.65 1.58
CA HIS A 525 12.83 47.16 1.55
C HIS A 525 11.89 46.79 0.37
N ILE A 526 10.54 46.93 0.42
CA ILE A 526 9.63 47.83 1.18
C ILE A 526 8.42 47.10 1.83
N GLU A 527 7.98 47.59 3.00
CA GLU A 527 6.79 47.15 3.76
C GLU A 527 5.48 47.85 3.33
N ARG A 528 4.34 47.32 3.77
CA ARG A 528 3.18 48.13 4.23
C ARG A 528 2.42 47.42 5.35
N SER A 529 1.78 48.21 6.21
CA SER A 529 1.50 47.85 7.61
C SER A 529 0.06 48.18 8.05
N ASN A 530 -0.22 47.97 9.36
CA ASN A 530 -1.41 48.37 10.13
C ASN A 530 -2.67 47.51 9.87
N SER A 531 -3.61 47.30 10.80
CA SER A 531 -3.73 47.45 12.28
C SER A 531 -5.12 46.87 12.67
N GLY A 532 -5.46 46.45 13.89
CA GLY A 532 -4.85 46.44 15.23
C GLY A 532 -5.97 46.32 16.30
N GLU A 533 -5.63 46.18 17.60
CA GLU A 533 -6.54 46.34 18.79
C GLU A 533 -7.68 45.26 18.94
N ASP A 534 -8.26 44.90 20.10
CA ASP A 534 -7.93 44.88 21.55
C ASP A 534 -9.08 44.07 22.27
N GLU A 535 -9.13 43.64 23.55
CA GLU A 535 -8.32 43.79 24.79
C GLU A 535 -8.71 42.70 25.85
N LYS A 536 -7.89 42.48 26.90
CA LYS A 536 -8.22 41.96 28.28
C LYS A 536 -8.67 40.49 28.49
N GLU A 537 -8.14 39.69 29.43
CA GLU A 537 -8.08 39.75 30.93
C GLU A 537 -9.43 39.48 31.65
N MET A 538 -9.55 38.77 32.80
CA MET A 538 -8.58 38.13 33.74
C MET A 538 -9.27 37.08 34.68
N LYS A 539 -8.52 36.08 35.20
CA LYS A 539 -8.56 35.44 36.56
C LYS A 539 -9.87 34.91 37.20
N GLU A 540 -9.99 33.61 37.52
CA GLU A 540 -9.59 32.85 38.75
C GLU A 540 -10.71 32.62 39.81
N VAL A 541 -10.62 31.49 40.53
CA VAL A 541 -10.90 31.22 41.98
C VAL A 541 -11.66 29.90 42.26
N PHE A 542 -11.21 29.21 43.32
CA PHE A 542 -11.64 27.91 43.86
C PHE A 542 -13.03 27.90 44.52
N TYR A 543 -13.65 26.72 44.70
CA TYR A 543 -13.81 26.10 46.04
C TYR A 543 -14.21 24.60 46.03
N ASP A 544 -13.96 23.91 47.13
CA ASP A 544 -14.31 22.49 47.43
C ASP A 544 -15.45 22.41 48.48
N ALA A 545 -16.37 21.45 48.36
CA ALA A 545 -17.47 21.21 49.32
C ALA A 545 -18.04 19.78 49.20
N LYS A 546 -18.61 19.26 50.30
CA LYS A 546 -18.84 17.82 50.51
C LYS A 546 -20.11 17.53 51.35
N LEU A 547 -20.62 16.29 51.23
CA LEU A 547 -21.56 15.55 52.11
C LEU A 547 -23.09 15.67 51.90
N ASP A 548 -23.65 14.52 51.47
CA ASP A 548 -24.68 13.70 52.14
C ASP A 548 -26.20 13.98 52.12
N GLY A 549 -26.95 12.88 51.99
CA GLY A 549 -28.36 12.71 52.42
C GLY A 549 -29.38 12.33 51.33
N SER A 550 -30.25 11.31 51.43
CA SER A 550 -30.11 9.88 51.80
C SER A 550 -31.50 9.20 51.85
N GLY A 551 -31.65 7.98 51.32
CA GLY A 551 -32.84 7.11 51.47
C GLY A 551 -33.34 6.54 50.13
N HIS A 552 -33.30 5.23 49.82
CA HIS A 552 -33.81 4.00 50.50
C HIS A 552 -35.34 3.85 50.40
N GLY A 553 -35.90 2.69 49.97
CA GLY A 553 -35.32 1.43 49.48
C GLY A 553 -36.37 0.67 48.65
N ASN A 554 -36.36 -0.66 48.46
CA ASN A 554 -35.48 -1.75 48.92
C ASN A 554 -35.80 -3.00 48.06
N GLY A 555 -34.89 -3.96 47.78
CA GLY A 555 -35.29 -5.02 46.81
C GLY A 555 -34.51 -6.30 46.48
N ALA A 556 -33.24 -6.53 46.87
CA ALA A 556 -32.60 -7.87 46.83
C ALA A 556 -31.19 -7.87 47.49
N PRO A 557 -30.70 -8.97 48.11
CA PRO A 557 -29.52 -8.93 48.99
C PRO A 557 -28.39 -9.92 48.56
N PRO A 558 -27.26 -10.08 49.29
CA PRO A 558 -26.14 -9.16 49.13
C PRO A 558 -24.77 -9.86 48.95
N MET A 559 -23.80 -9.18 48.35
CA MET A 559 -22.37 -9.48 48.59
C MET A 559 -21.94 -8.86 49.93
N LEU A 560 -21.13 -9.59 50.71
CA LEU A 560 -20.40 -9.05 51.86
C LEU A 560 -19.03 -9.72 51.99
N THR A 561 -18.05 -8.93 52.41
CA THR A 561 -16.63 -9.28 52.49
C THR A 561 -16.26 -10.04 53.77
N ILE A 562 -15.31 -10.97 53.65
CA ILE A 562 -14.63 -11.71 54.75
C ILE A 562 -13.16 -11.78 54.30
N ASP A 563 -12.21 -11.06 54.90
CA ASP A 563 -11.59 -11.18 56.25
C ASP A 563 -10.36 -12.12 56.22
N PRO A 564 -9.13 -11.65 56.53
CA PRO A 564 -7.89 -12.32 56.10
C PRO A 564 -7.32 -13.32 57.13
N THR A 565 -8.05 -14.40 57.46
CA THR A 565 -7.52 -15.49 58.32
C THR A 565 -7.89 -16.90 57.84
N SER A 566 -7.05 -17.52 57.00
CA SER A 566 -6.87 -18.99 56.98
C SER A 566 -5.62 -19.41 56.19
N THR A 567 -4.88 -20.41 56.70
CA THR A 567 -3.66 -20.96 56.08
C THR A 567 -3.89 -22.36 55.49
N PRO A 568 -3.32 -22.63 54.31
CA PRO A 568 -2.71 -23.93 54.02
C PRO A 568 -1.15 -23.85 53.94
N PRO A 569 -0.42 -24.98 54.01
CA PRO A 569 0.99 -24.98 54.45
C PRO A 569 1.98 -25.38 53.31
N PRO A 570 3.27 -25.71 53.58
CA PRO A 570 4.36 -24.72 53.61
C PRO A 570 5.53 -25.07 52.66
N GLY A 571 6.43 -24.13 52.32
CA GLY A 571 7.49 -24.51 51.36
C GLY A 571 8.72 -23.63 51.03
N CYS A 572 8.96 -22.43 51.59
CA CYS A 572 10.29 -21.80 51.52
C CYS A 572 10.47 -20.69 52.58
N PRO A 573 11.65 -20.56 53.21
CA PRO A 573 11.88 -19.53 54.23
C PRO A 573 12.37 -18.20 53.64
N PHE A 574 11.92 -17.13 54.29
CA PHE A 574 12.48 -15.76 54.31
C PHE A 574 14.00 -15.77 54.65
N HIS A 575 14.78 -14.68 54.52
CA HIS A 575 14.53 -13.37 55.14
C HIS A 575 15.55 -12.30 54.72
N VAL A 576 15.19 -11.02 54.93
CA VAL A 576 16.09 -9.84 54.80
C VAL A 576 15.80 -8.89 55.97
N PRO A 577 16.83 -8.43 56.71
CA PRO A 577 16.71 -7.21 57.51
C PRO A 577 17.92 -6.25 57.39
N GLY A 578 17.68 -5.10 56.75
CA GLY A 578 18.17 -3.73 57.02
C GLY A 578 19.59 -3.41 57.55
N GLY A 579 20.21 -2.38 56.96
CA GLY A 579 21.35 -1.65 57.55
C GLY A 579 21.90 -0.51 56.67
N ASN A 580 21.60 0.76 57.03
CA ASN A 580 22.18 1.95 56.40
C ASN A 580 23.53 2.33 57.02
N VAL A 581 24.61 2.46 56.24
CA VAL A 581 25.72 3.43 56.45
C VAL A 581 26.31 3.83 55.09
N VAL A 582 26.66 5.10 54.92
CA VAL A 582 27.36 5.63 53.72
C VAL A 582 28.86 5.71 53.96
N ALA A 583 29.68 5.06 53.12
CA ALA A 583 31.07 5.43 52.86
C ALA A 583 31.66 4.73 51.62
N THR A 584 32.36 5.47 50.77
CA THR A 584 33.27 4.98 49.72
C THR A 584 34.71 5.37 50.10
N PRO A 585 35.79 5.00 49.36
CA PRO A 585 35.95 3.95 48.34
C PRO A 585 37.15 2.99 48.63
N LYS A 586 37.15 1.77 48.05
CA LYS A 586 38.24 1.22 47.17
C LYS A 586 38.18 -0.31 46.97
N SER A 587 38.50 -0.70 45.73
CA SER A 587 39.09 -1.98 45.28
C SER A 587 39.06 -3.21 46.19
N GLU A 588 38.23 -4.20 45.83
CA GLU A 588 38.69 -5.56 45.52
C GLU A 588 37.65 -6.29 44.63
N TRP A 589 38.10 -6.96 43.56
CA TRP A 589 37.22 -7.70 42.64
C TRP A 589 36.98 -9.13 43.16
N GLY A 590 35.84 -9.36 43.81
CA GLY A 590 35.49 -10.64 44.45
C GLY A 590 34.44 -11.45 43.67
N ALA A 591 34.92 -12.41 42.86
CA ALA A 591 34.17 -13.58 42.34
C ALA A 591 32.75 -13.35 41.77
N HIS A 592 32.66 -13.16 40.44
CA HIS A 592 31.44 -13.50 39.69
C HIS A 592 31.07 -14.99 39.88
N PRO A 593 29.77 -15.37 39.75
CA PRO A 593 29.41 -16.78 39.59
C PRO A 593 30.17 -17.39 38.41
N SER A 594 30.62 -18.63 38.57
CA SER A 594 31.57 -19.28 37.65
C SER A 594 31.14 -19.18 36.19
N THR A 595 31.86 -18.39 35.40
CA THR A 595 31.66 -18.31 33.95
C THR A 595 31.74 -19.72 33.37
N PRO A 596 30.74 -20.19 32.60
CA PRO A 596 30.90 -21.43 31.84
C PRO A 596 32.13 -21.27 30.95
N SER A 597 33.03 -22.26 30.99
CA SER A 597 34.33 -22.20 30.32
C SER A 597 34.15 -21.75 28.86
N SER A 598 34.69 -20.57 28.52
CA SER A 598 34.42 -19.90 27.25
C SER A 598 34.64 -20.86 26.09
N PRO A 599 33.60 -21.18 25.29
CA PRO A 599 33.69 -22.22 24.28
C PRO A 599 34.83 -21.88 23.30
N THR A 600 35.69 -22.87 23.04
CA THR A 600 36.78 -22.72 22.07
C THR A 600 36.26 -22.20 20.72
N PRO A 601 37.04 -21.46 19.91
CA PRO A 601 36.56 -20.92 18.64
C PRO A 601 35.92 -21.99 17.73
N LYS A 602 36.47 -23.22 17.71
CA LYS A 602 35.91 -24.37 16.99
C LYS A 602 34.51 -24.80 17.45
N SER A 603 34.20 -24.69 18.75
CA SER A 603 32.87 -25.01 19.27
C SER A 603 31.87 -23.87 19.06
N PHE A 604 32.29 -22.60 18.99
CA PHE A 604 31.37 -21.51 18.65
C PHE A 604 31.02 -21.46 17.15
N ASP A 605 31.96 -21.76 16.25
CA ASP A 605 31.64 -21.97 14.84
C ASP A 605 30.68 -23.16 14.64
N SER A 606 30.79 -24.23 15.44
CA SER A 606 29.80 -25.32 15.42
C SER A 606 28.39 -24.89 15.89
N ILE A 607 28.29 -23.92 16.79
CA ILE A 607 27.00 -23.32 17.21
C ILE A 607 26.43 -22.46 16.08
N ARG A 608 27.26 -21.62 15.46
CA ARG A 608 26.92 -20.78 14.29
C ARG A 608 26.43 -21.63 13.11
N ARG A 609 27.17 -22.69 12.72
CA ARG A 609 26.76 -23.62 11.66
C ARG A 609 25.48 -24.39 12.00
N ARG A 610 25.17 -24.63 13.28
CA ARG A 610 23.90 -25.21 13.74
C ARG A 610 22.74 -24.22 13.58
N LEU A 611 22.89 -22.97 14.04
CA LEU A 611 21.83 -21.95 13.99
C LEU A 611 21.32 -21.70 12.56
N TYR A 612 22.23 -21.65 11.58
CA TYR A 612 21.90 -21.43 10.17
C TYR A 612 21.75 -22.73 9.36
N SER A 613 21.61 -23.87 10.02
CA SER A 613 21.45 -25.17 9.34
C SER A 613 20.04 -25.35 8.77
N ALA A 614 19.96 -25.89 7.55
CA ALA A 614 18.70 -26.38 6.98
C ALA A 614 18.34 -27.81 7.44
N LYS A 615 19.16 -28.48 8.28
CA LYS A 615 19.04 -29.92 8.56
C LYS A 615 17.68 -30.35 9.12
N ASN A 616 17.04 -29.52 9.96
CA ASN A 616 15.73 -29.81 10.56
C ASN A 616 14.58 -29.00 9.91
N VAL A 617 14.83 -28.37 8.76
CA VAL A 617 13.79 -27.70 7.96
C VAL A 617 12.97 -28.78 7.23
N PRO A 618 11.63 -28.74 7.28
CA PRO A 618 10.80 -29.72 6.57
C PRO A 618 11.06 -29.65 5.06
N GLN A 619 11.16 -30.81 4.41
CA GLN A 619 11.58 -30.94 3.01
C GLN A 619 10.84 -30.01 2.03
N VAL A 620 9.54 -29.75 2.25
CA VAL A 620 8.72 -28.84 1.45
C VAL A 620 9.25 -27.39 1.44
N PHE A 621 9.76 -26.88 2.56
CA PHE A 621 10.38 -25.55 2.62
C PHE A 621 11.73 -25.53 1.88
N SER A 622 12.53 -26.60 2.01
CA SER A 622 13.79 -26.74 1.28
C SER A 622 13.58 -26.89 -0.22
N GLN A 623 12.49 -27.54 -0.64
CA GLN A 623 12.06 -27.65 -2.04
C GLN A 623 11.54 -26.32 -2.59
N ALA A 624 10.72 -25.58 -1.82
CA ALA A 624 10.28 -24.24 -2.20
C ALA A 624 11.49 -23.30 -2.38
N TYR A 625 12.41 -23.27 -1.42
CA TYR A 625 13.67 -22.51 -1.53
C TYR A 625 14.47 -22.90 -2.79
N ALA A 626 14.62 -24.20 -3.07
CA ALA A 626 15.34 -24.66 -4.27
C ALA A 626 14.62 -24.30 -5.59
N ALA A 627 13.29 -24.15 -5.58
CA ALA A 627 12.51 -23.73 -6.74
C ALA A 627 12.57 -22.22 -6.97
N GLU A 628 12.42 -21.40 -5.92
CA GLU A 628 12.54 -19.92 -6.02
C GLU A 628 13.97 -19.49 -6.38
N MET A 629 14.99 -20.23 -5.95
CA MET A 629 16.40 -19.98 -6.30
C MET A 629 16.80 -20.60 -7.65
N ALA A 630 15.91 -21.27 -8.38
CA ALA A 630 16.25 -21.95 -9.63
C ALA A 630 16.63 -20.95 -10.73
N GLY A 631 17.92 -20.95 -11.12
CA GLY A 631 18.47 -19.98 -12.08
C GLY A 631 18.99 -18.69 -11.45
N SER A 632 18.93 -18.54 -10.12
CA SER A 632 19.52 -17.40 -9.41
C SER A 632 21.04 -17.54 -9.26
N LEU A 633 21.78 -16.49 -9.62
CA LEU A 633 23.21 -16.33 -9.34
C LEU A 633 23.42 -15.79 -7.92
N MET A 634 23.09 -16.60 -6.91
CA MET A 634 23.27 -16.24 -5.49
C MET A 634 23.63 -17.44 -4.59
N THR A 635 24.90 -17.56 -4.17
CA THR A 635 25.31 -18.43 -3.04
C THR A 635 25.71 -17.70 -1.75
N VAL A 636 26.24 -16.47 -1.82
CA VAL A 636 26.67 -15.68 -0.64
C VAL A 636 26.29 -14.20 -0.82
N SER A 637 25.90 -13.52 0.27
CA SER A 637 25.41 -12.13 0.23
C SER A 637 25.90 -11.33 1.44
N PHE A 638 26.78 -10.35 1.20
CA PHE A 638 27.30 -9.44 2.21
C PHE A 638 26.48 -8.15 2.25
N LEU A 639 25.27 -8.24 2.82
CA LEU A 639 24.26 -7.17 2.87
C LEU A 639 23.72 -6.93 4.29
N ASP A 640 23.63 -5.67 4.70
CA ASP A 640 23.01 -5.27 5.97
C ASP A 640 21.50 -4.97 5.86
N HIS A 641 20.95 -4.96 4.63
CA HIS A 641 19.58 -4.50 4.35
C HIS A 641 18.64 -5.58 3.83
N ALA A 642 19.14 -6.63 3.17
CA ALA A 642 18.33 -7.79 2.81
C ALA A 642 18.06 -8.62 4.06
N TRP A 643 16.82 -9.12 4.23
CA TRP A 643 16.31 -9.81 5.44
C TRP A 643 17.42 -10.61 6.16
N GLY A 644 17.97 -10.03 7.23
CA GLY A 644 19.24 -10.51 7.80
C GLY A 644 19.14 -11.99 8.11
N LYS A 645 20.06 -12.80 7.57
CA LYS A 645 19.79 -14.21 7.22
C LYS A 645 19.02 -14.97 8.32
N THR A 646 17.71 -15.14 8.16
CA THR A 646 16.89 -15.73 9.22
C THR A 646 17.31 -17.18 9.48
N PRO A 647 17.58 -17.57 10.75
CA PRO A 647 17.77 -18.97 11.14
C PRO A 647 16.62 -19.84 10.62
N PRO A 648 16.86 -20.82 9.71
CA PRO A 648 15.76 -21.47 8.98
C PRO A 648 14.74 -22.19 9.88
N GLU A 649 15.21 -22.77 10.98
CA GLU A 649 14.33 -23.39 11.99
C GLU A 649 13.44 -22.37 12.71
N ALA A 650 13.92 -21.15 12.95
CA ALA A 650 13.14 -20.09 13.59
C ALA A 650 12.00 -19.63 12.69
N HIS A 651 12.26 -19.46 11.39
CA HIS A 651 11.23 -19.14 10.41
C HIS A 651 10.14 -20.22 10.38
N VAL A 652 10.51 -21.50 10.27
CA VAL A 652 9.56 -22.62 10.29
C VAL A 652 8.75 -22.70 11.59
N ALA A 653 9.37 -22.42 12.74
CA ALA A 653 8.67 -22.40 14.03
C ALA A 653 7.70 -21.22 14.14
N ALA A 654 8.10 -20.04 13.66
CA ALA A 654 7.25 -18.85 13.59
C ALA A 654 6.04 -19.07 12.67
N THR A 655 6.22 -19.63 11.47
CA THR A 655 5.12 -19.98 10.56
C THR A 655 4.14 -20.97 11.21
N LYS A 656 4.63 -21.96 11.95
CA LYS A 656 3.79 -22.92 12.72
C LYS A 656 3.01 -22.22 13.84
N ARG A 657 3.64 -21.34 14.62
CA ARG A 657 2.99 -20.56 15.70
C ARG A 657 1.96 -19.58 15.11
N GLN A 658 2.25 -18.95 13.97
CA GLN A 658 1.34 -18.07 13.24
C GLN A 658 0.10 -18.83 12.72
N TYR A 659 0.29 -19.99 12.08
CA TYR A 659 -0.81 -20.85 11.62
C TYR A 659 -1.72 -21.26 12.79
N ALA A 660 -1.12 -21.71 13.91
CA ALA A 660 -1.86 -22.08 15.10
C ALA A 660 -2.64 -20.91 15.73
N LEU A 661 -2.11 -19.68 15.66
CA LEU A 661 -2.81 -18.47 16.10
C LEU A 661 -4.01 -18.17 15.20
N TYR A 662 -3.91 -18.29 13.88
CA TYR A 662 -5.07 -18.08 13.00
C TYR A 662 -6.22 -19.06 13.27
N GLN A 663 -5.93 -20.30 13.71
CA GLN A 663 -6.98 -21.27 14.11
C GLN A 663 -7.67 -20.91 15.44
N ARG A 664 -7.15 -19.97 16.24
CA ARG A 664 -7.76 -19.53 17.52
C ARG A 664 -8.80 -18.42 17.38
N GLY A 665 -8.92 -17.79 16.21
CA GLY A 665 -9.80 -16.63 16.02
C GLY A 665 -9.48 -15.51 17.01
N ASN A 666 -10.50 -14.95 17.66
CA ASN A 666 -10.32 -13.86 18.64
C ASN A 666 -9.47 -14.27 19.85
N SER A 667 -9.43 -15.55 20.25
CA SER A 667 -8.57 -16.03 21.36
C SER A 667 -7.07 -16.11 20.99
N ALA A 668 -6.71 -15.65 19.79
CA ALA A 668 -5.33 -15.31 19.46
C ALA A 668 -4.88 -14.00 20.13
N TRP A 669 -5.79 -13.05 20.40
CA TRP A 669 -5.42 -11.76 21.01
C TRP A 669 -4.84 -11.94 22.42
N ASP A 670 -5.41 -12.84 23.20
CA ASP A 670 -4.92 -13.18 24.55
C ASP A 670 -3.47 -13.67 24.51
N VAL A 671 -3.11 -14.50 23.53
CA VAL A 671 -1.74 -15.00 23.32
C VAL A 671 -0.81 -13.92 22.76
N ILE A 672 -1.34 -13.04 21.91
CA ILE A 672 -0.57 -11.94 21.30
C ILE A 672 -0.16 -10.92 22.36
N PHE A 673 -1.10 -10.44 23.17
CA PHE A 673 -0.88 -9.40 24.17
C PHE A 673 -0.41 -9.94 25.52
N GLY A 674 -0.86 -11.13 25.94
CA GLY A 674 -0.51 -11.74 27.22
C GLY A 674 0.79 -12.55 27.24
N ASP A 675 1.08 -13.32 26.17
CA ASP A 675 2.29 -14.15 26.12
C ASP A 675 3.39 -13.51 25.24
N LEU A 676 3.05 -13.20 23.99
CA LEU A 676 4.02 -13.03 22.92
C LEU A 676 4.68 -11.63 22.88
N LEU A 677 3.91 -10.57 23.15
CA LEU A 677 4.46 -9.23 23.31
C LEU A 677 5.34 -9.13 24.57
N PRO A 678 4.93 -9.58 25.77
CA PRO A 678 5.82 -9.63 26.95
C PRO A 678 7.08 -10.48 26.75
N GLU A 679 6.97 -11.62 26.05
CA GLU A 679 8.13 -12.43 25.64
C GLU A 679 9.10 -11.61 24.76
N ALA A 680 8.61 -10.90 23.75
CA ALA A 680 9.44 -10.03 22.90
C ALA A 680 10.06 -8.85 23.66
N ILE A 681 9.31 -8.19 24.56
CA ILE A 681 9.82 -7.11 25.42
C ILE A 681 10.97 -7.62 26.29
N THR A 682 10.81 -8.79 26.91
CA THR A 682 11.85 -9.45 27.72
C THR A 682 13.11 -9.76 26.89
N HIS A 683 12.96 -10.09 25.60
CA HIS A 683 14.10 -10.27 24.70
C HIS A 683 14.79 -8.96 24.31
N ILE A 684 14.05 -7.87 24.08
CA ILE A 684 14.63 -6.55 23.78
C ILE A 684 15.36 -6.00 25.01
N LYS A 685 14.74 -6.06 26.21
CA LYS A 685 15.38 -5.67 27.49
C LYS A 685 16.70 -6.41 27.73
N TRP A 686 16.76 -7.70 27.39
CA TRP A 686 17.96 -8.52 27.48
C TRP A 686 19.04 -8.21 26.42
N LEU A 687 18.64 -7.86 25.18
CA LEU A 687 19.59 -7.53 24.10
C LEU A 687 20.27 -6.16 24.29
N LEU A 688 19.57 -5.22 24.92
CA LEU A 688 19.97 -3.82 25.07
C LEU A 688 20.24 -3.39 26.52
N ASP A 689 20.19 -4.34 27.48
CA ASP A 689 20.41 -4.08 28.91
C ASP A 689 19.65 -2.84 29.41
N VAL A 690 18.32 -2.94 29.39
CA VAL A 690 17.39 -1.80 29.56
C VAL A 690 16.83 -1.78 30.99
N LYS A 691 16.72 -0.59 31.59
CA LYS A 691 16.04 -0.37 32.88
C LYS A 691 14.63 -0.94 32.88
N GLU A 692 14.26 -1.70 33.92
CA GLU A 692 12.99 -2.43 33.97
C GLU A 692 11.74 -1.53 33.95
N ALA A 693 11.82 -0.30 34.47
CA ALA A 693 10.72 0.66 34.42
C ALA A 693 10.54 1.34 33.04
N SER A 694 11.49 1.15 32.11
CA SER A 694 11.32 1.63 30.73
C SER A 694 10.32 0.76 29.97
N VAL A 695 9.46 1.43 29.22
CA VAL A 695 8.36 0.86 28.45
C VAL A 695 8.83 0.59 27.01
N ILE A 696 8.35 -0.49 26.38
CA ILE A 696 8.75 -0.85 25.01
C ILE A 696 7.50 -1.08 24.16
N GLU A 697 7.32 -0.25 23.14
CA GLU A 697 6.14 -0.25 22.28
C GLU A 697 6.51 -0.57 20.82
N PHE A 698 5.54 -1.03 20.02
CA PHE A 698 5.78 -1.70 18.73
C PHE A 698 5.02 -1.05 17.56
N GLY A 699 5.60 -1.14 16.37
CA GLY A 699 5.02 -0.64 15.13
C GLY A 699 5.50 -1.42 13.91
N HIS A 700 5.03 -1.05 12.72
CA HIS A 700 5.40 -1.69 11.47
C HIS A 700 6.79 -1.26 11.00
N ASN A 701 7.21 -0.04 11.34
CA ASN A 701 8.54 0.49 11.03
C ASN A 701 8.91 1.63 12.00
N SER A 702 10.20 1.97 12.09
CA SER A 702 10.68 3.03 12.99
C SER A 702 10.09 4.40 12.65
N HIS A 703 9.91 4.71 11.36
CA HIS A 703 9.35 5.98 10.93
C HIS A 703 7.89 6.19 11.36
N GLU A 704 7.08 5.14 11.43
CA GLU A 704 5.73 5.18 11.99
C GLU A 704 5.75 5.57 13.48
N LEU A 705 6.58 4.88 14.29
CA LEU A 705 6.73 5.14 15.72
C LEU A 705 7.25 6.55 15.99
N VAL A 706 8.29 6.98 15.26
CA VAL A 706 8.86 8.34 15.34
C VAL A 706 7.85 9.38 14.88
N SER A 707 7.01 9.10 13.88
CA SER A 707 5.95 10.03 13.45
C SER A 707 4.84 10.19 14.50
N ARG A 708 4.52 9.14 15.26
CA ARG A 708 3.60 9.25 16.40
C ARG A 708 4.22 10.01 17.57
N LEU A 709 5.46 9.68 17.94
CA LEU A 709 6.21 10.39 18.98
C LEU A 709 6.31 11.90 18.64
N LEU A 710 6.66 12.22 17.39
CA LEU A 710 6.69 13.60 16.90
C LEU A 710 5.30 14.25 16.85
N SER A 711 4.22 13.50 16.62
CA SER A 711 2.86 14.07 16.59
C SER A 711 2.44 14.74 17.91
N ILE A 712 2.97 14.27 19.05
CA ILE A 712 2.80 14.92 20.37
C ILE A 712 3.40 16.34 20.35
N LYS A 713 4.56 16.53 19.70
CA LYS A 713 5.22 17.84 19.55
C LYS A 713 4.64 18.72 18.46
N LEU A 714 3.84 18.13 17.56
CA LEU A 714 3.07 18.87 16.57
C LEU A 714 1.69 19.29 17.11
N GLU A 715 1.24 18.76 18.26
CA GLU A 715 -0.06 19.09 18.87
C GLU A 715 -0.26 20.61 19.05
N LYS A 716 0.76 21.30 19.58
CA LYS A 716 0.78 22.75 19.76
C LYS A 716 0.57 23.55 18.48
N LEU A 717 0.76 22.97 17.29
CA LEU A 717 0.50 23.65 16.01
C LEU A 717 -0.99 23.65 15.62
N PHE A 718 -1.82 22.87 16.33
CA PHE A 718 -3.27 22.74 16.13
C PHE A 718 -4.11 23.44 17.22
N LEU A 719 -3.47 24.02 18.24
CA LEU A 719 -4.15 24.78 19.30
C LEU A 719 -4.26 26.25 18.90
N ASP A 720 -5.43 26.85 19.09
CA ASP A 720 -5.72 28.22 18.63
C ASP A 720 -4.91 29.31 19.38
N ASP A 721 -4.58 29.07 20.65
CA ASP A 721 -3.80 30.01 21.49
C ASP A 721 -2.28 30.00 21.20
N ALA A 722 -1.79 29.11 20.33
CA ALA A 722 -0.36 28.88 20.09
C ALA A 722 0.27 29.90 19.12
N ASP A 723 -0.07 31.18 19.24
CA ASP A 723 0.35 32.21 18.29
C ASP A 723 1.84 32.57 18.47
N GLY A 724 2.59 32.46 17.37
CA GLY A 724 4.05 32.57 17.35
C GLY A 724 4.85 31.34 17.83
N GLU A 725 4.22 30.31 18.41
CA GLU A 725 4.94 29.08 18.80
C GLU A 725 5.49 28.30 17.60
N LYS A 726 6.64 27.65 17.80
CA LYS A 726 7.33 26.86 16.79
C LYS A 726 7.69 25.47 17.30
N CYS A 727 7.54 24.46 16.45
CA CYS A 727 8.08 23.12 16.67
C CYS A 727 9.55 23.08 16.20
N ARG A 728 10.48 22.79 17.11
CA ARG A 728 11.93 22.82 16.86
C ARG A 728 12.56 21.42 16.89
N ILE A 729 13.26 21.06 15.81
CA ILE A 729 13.89 19.74 15.66
C ILE A 729 15.39 19.91 15.35
N LEU A 730 16.26 19.25 16.11
CA LEU A 730 17.69 19.16 15.83
C LEU A 730 18.06 17.75 15.37
N THR A 731 18.86 17.62 14.30
CA THR A 731 19.20 16.31 13.73
C THR A 731 20.54 16.31 12.98
N THR A 732 20.83 15.28 12.17
CA THR A 732 22.05 15.19 11.33
C THR A 732 21.74 15.43 9.85
N ASP A 733 22.79 15.71 9.06
CA ASP A 733 22.70 15.84 7.60
C ASP A 733 22.54 14.49 6.86
N THR A 734 22.55 13.36 7.59
CA THR A 734 22.63 12.01 7.04
C THR A 734 21.59 11.03 7.58
N GLU A 735 20.50 11.50 8.18
CA GLU A 735 19.39 10.63 8.62
C GLU A 735 18.68 9.90 7.47
N PHE A 736 18.10 8.73 7.77
CA PHE A 736 17.50 7.84 6.77
C PHE A 736 16.35 8.51 5.99
N TYR A 737 16.18 8.11 4.72
CA TYR A 737 15.32 8.79 3.75
C TYR A 737 13.85 8.97 4.19
N SER A 738 13.30 8.12 5.07
CA SER A 738 11.95 8.32 5.62
C SER A 738 11.88 9.55 6.53
N PHE A 739 12.78 9.65 7.51
CA PHE A 739 12.91 10.80 8.41
C PHE A 739 13.26 12.05 7.60
N THR A 740 14.32 12.00 6.78
CA THR A 740 14.76 13.12 5.93
C THR A 740 13.67 13.60 4.97
N ARG A 741 12.86 12.71 4.38
CA ARG A 741 11.71 13.10 3.54
C ARG A 741 10.61 13.79 4.37
N GLN A 742 10.32 13.28 5.57
CA GLN A 742 9.31 13.86 6.44
C GLN A 742 9.72 15.25 6.94
N MET A 743 10.98 15.42 7.37
CA MET A 743 11.50 16.73 7.80
C MET A 743 11.45 17.75 6.66
N ASN A 744 11.86 17.36 5.44
CA ASN A 744 11.72 18.20 4.25
C ASN A 744 10.25 18.55 3.92
N ARG A 745 9.30 17.63 4.12
CA ARG A 745 7.88 17.91 3.93
C ARG A 745 7.35 18.87 4.99
N LEU A 746 7.74 18.71 6.25
CA LEU A 746 7.37 19.60 7.36
C LEU A 746 7.91 21.02 7.15
N MET A 747 9.20 21.18 6.82
CA MET A 747 9.77 22.49 6.46
C MET A 747 9.02 23.14 5.29
N LYS A 748 8.61 22.39 4.27
CA LYS A 748 7.90 22.93 3.10
C LYS A 748 6.48 23.44 3.40
N ILE A 749 5.77 22.87 4.40
CA ILE A 749 4.37 23.26 4.71
C ILE A 749 4.24 24.11 5.97
N GLY A 750 5.14 23.91 6.94
CA GLY A 750 5.15 24.58 8.22
C GLY A 750 6.19 25.70 8.31
N SER A 751 6.66 26.26 7.19
CA SER A 751 7.82 27.16 7.10
C SER A 751 7.83 28.43 7.98
N LYS A 752 6.72 28.75 8.66
CA LYS A 752 6.64 29.80 9.70
C LYS A 752 6.61 29.27 11.14
N ARG A 753 6.18 28.01 11.37
CA ARG A 753 5.96 27.39 12.69
C ARG A 753 6.71 26.05 12.91
N ILE A 754 7.57 25.65 11.99
CA ILE A 754 8.46 24.48 12.14
C ILE A 754 9.87 24.90 11.72
N GLU A 755 10.83 24.70 12.61
CA GLU A 755 12.26 24.96 12.39
C GLU A 755 13.03 23.65 12.57
N ILE A 756 13.85 23.29 11.59
CA ILE A 756 14.65 22.06 11.61
C ILE A 756 16.09 22.42 11.28
N GLU A 757 16.98 22.23 12.26
CA GLU A 757 18.42 22.43 12.11
C GLU A 757 19.13 21.08 12.05
N HIS A 758 20.27 21.04 11.37
CA HIS A 758 21.07 19.82 11.26
C HIS A 758 22.57 20.11 11.48
N VAL A 759 23.23 19.21 12.18
CA VAL A 759 24.69 19.24 12.39
C VAL A 759 25.34 18.30 11.37
N PRO A 760 26.27 18.77 10.53
CA PRO A 760 27.02 17.89 9.63
C PRO A 760 27.82 16.84 10.42
N ILE A 761 27.75 15.57 9.99
CA ILE A 761 28.48 14.48 10.69
C ILE A 761 30.01 14.59 10.54
N GLU A 762 30.51 15.12 9.43
CA GLU A 762 31.95 15.21 9.18
C GLU A 762 32.57 16.50 9.80
N PRO A 763 33.76 16.43 10.42
CA PRO A 763 34.53 15.21 10.72
C PRO A 763 33.90 14.44 11.90
N ILE A 764 33.76 13.11 11.76
CA ILE A 764 33.12 12.26 12.80
C ILE A 764 33.81 12.42 14.17
N SER A 765 35.13 12.58 14.21
CA SER A 765 35.93 12.62 15.45
C SER A 765 35.62 13.78 16.41
N THR A 766 34.85 14.79 16.00
CA THR A 766 34.32 15.84 16.89
C THR A 766 32.81 16.05 16.71
N PHE A 767 32.09 15.07 16.10
CA PHE A 767 30.66 15.17 15.85
C PHE A 767 29.86 15.36 17.15
N GLU A 768 30.10 14.50 18.14
CA GLU A 768 29.44 14.53 19.45
C GLU A 768 29.57 15.92 20.10
N GLU A 769 30.79 16.48 20.12
CA GLU A 769 31.09 17.78 20.70
C GLU A 769 30.37 18.92 19.95
N ARG A 770 30.38 18.91 18.61
CA ARG A 770 29.62 19.88 17.80
C ARG A 770 28.11 19.75 18.02
N PHE A 771 27.62 18.52 18.18
CA PHE A 771 26.20 18.25 18.33
C PHE A 771 25.68 18.70 19.70
N THR A 772 26.36 18.32 20.79
CA THR A 772 26.03 18.81 22.15
C THR A 772 26.21 20.32 22.26
N ALA A 773 27.24 20.90 21.63
CA ALA A 773 27.37 22.36 21.55
C ALA A 773 26.17 23.01 20.81
N LYS A 774 25.59 22.37 19.80
CA LYS A 774 24.40 22.87 19.09
C LYS A 774 23.09 22.60 19.83
N VAL A 775 23.03 21.59 20.70
CA VAL A 775 21.97 21.49 21.71
C VAL A 775 22.04 22.70 22.65
N ASN A 776 23.25 23.10 23.07
CA ASN A 776 23.50 24.26 23.96
C ASN A 776 23.39 25.65 23.30
N ASP A 777 23.53 25.77 21.98
CA ASP A 777 23.38 27.02 21.22
C ASP A 777 21.89 27.38 20.99
N VAL A 778 21.18 27.70 22.08
CA VAL A 778 19.82 28.26 22.04
C VAL A 778 19.71 29.47 22.96
N SER A 779 19.44 30.64 22.39
CA SER A 779 19.57 31.93 23.07
C SER A 779 18.40 32.26 24.02
N GLY A 780 18.29 31.52 25.13
CA GLY A 780 17.55 31.89 26.35
C GLY A 780 16.02 32.04 26.27
N LYS A 781 15.39 31.86 25.09
CA LYS A 781 13.94 32.01 24.88
C LYS A 781 13.32 31.01 23.88
N THR A 782 14.01 29.92 23.56
CA THR A 782 13.43 28.85 22.73
C THR A 782 14.07 27.53 23.10
N LYS A 783 13.28 26.45 23.04
CA LYS A 783 13.66 25.09 23.45
C LYS A 783 13.52 24.14 22.26
N TRP A 784 14.25 23.03 22.27
CA TRP A 784 14.10 21.94 21.29
C TRP A 784 12.92 21.04 21.65
N ASP A 785 12.03 20.73 20.71
CA ASP A 785 10.94 19.77 20.92
C ASP A 785 11.38 18.31 20.70
N MET A 786 12.25 18.08 19.71
CA MET A 786 12.85 16.79 19.40
C MET A 786 14.32 16.94 19.01
N VAL A 787 15.15 16.01 19.47
CA VAL A 787 16.55 15.83 19.05
C VAL A 787 16.66 14.42 18.49
N TYR A 788 17.13 14.22 17.25
CA TYR A 788 17.13 12.92 16.58
C TYR A 788 18.48 12.60 15.92
N VAL A 789 19.12 11.50 16.34
CA VAL A 789 20.45 11.11 15.86
C VAL A 789 20.53 9.60 15.60
N SER A 790 20.98 9.20 14.41
CA SER A 790 21.38 7.81 14.13
C SER A 790 22.66 7.42 14.87
N GLN A 791 22.65 6.29 15.58
CA GLN A 791 23.87 5.70 16.18
C GLN A 791 24.91 5.36 15.10
N CYS A 792 24.45 4.79 13.97
CA CYS A 792 25.23 4.55 12.76
C CYS A 792 24.44 5.00 11.54
N VAL A 793 25.06 5.82 10.67
CA VAL A 793 24.35 6.50 9.57
C VAL A 793 24.03 5.58 8.41
N TYR A 794 22.83 5.67 7.83
CA TYR A 794 22.41 4.74 6.76
C TYR A 794 23.27 4.81 5.48
N SER A 795 24.02 5.89 5.29
CA SER A 795 24.69 6.28 4.05
C SER A 795 25.99 5.49 3.83
N THR A 796 26.96 5.68 4.73
CA THR A 796 28.24 4.96 4.79
C THR A 796 28.25 3.81 5.78
N GLN A 797 27.24 3.71 6.64
CA GLN A 797 27.12 2.71 7.73
C GLN A 797 28.18 2.82 8.81
N GLU A 798 28.84 3.97 8.92
CA GLU A 798 29.77 4.28 10.01
C GLU A 798 29.02 4.56 11.31
N THR A 799 29.55 4.06 12.43
CA THR A 799 29.18 4.48 13.78
C THR A 799 29.58 5.95 13.97
N ILE A 800 28.63 6.86 14.21
CA ILE A 800 28.91 8.29 14.41
C ILE A 800 28.83 8.73 15.87
N VAL A 801 28.11 7.97 16.71
CA VAL A 801 28.15 8.10 18.17
C VAL A 801 29.14 7.07 18.68
N LEU A 802 30.33 7.53 19.04
CA LEU A 802 31.49 6.71 19.41
C LEU A 802 31.46 6.34 20.91
N ASP A 803 30.98 7.25 21.76
CA ASP A 803 30.78 7.00 23.19
C ASP A 803 29.31 7.25 23.53
N LEU A 804 28.49 6.20 23.41
CA LEU A 804 27.03 6.30 23.53
C LEU A 804 26.59 6.80 24.91
N ASP A 805 27.26 6.36 25.98
CA ASP A 805 26.98 6.82 27.35
C ASP A 805 27.34 8.30 27.50
N ARG A 806 28.58 8.69 27.17
CA ARG A 806 29.03 10.09 27.30
C ARG A 806 28.24 11.05 26.41
N PHE A 807 27.92 10.65 25.18
CA PHE A 807 27.13 11.47 24.26
C PHE A 807 25.69 11.64 24.77
N THR A 808 25.04 10.57 25.21
CA THR A 808 23.64 10.66 25.65
C THR A 808 23.52 11.36 27.00
N SER A 809 24.44 11.15 27.94
CA SER A 809 24.54 11.98 29.14
C SER A 809 24.78 13.45 28.79
N GLY A 810 25.81 13.77 27.99
CA GLY A 810 26.13 15.16 27.67
C GLY A 810 25.02 15.92 26.93
N VAL A 811 24.19 15.24 26.12
CA VAL A 811 22.98 15.83 25.52
C VAL A 811 21.82 15.93 26.51
N ALA A 812 21.66 14.97 27.43
CA ALA A 812 20.66 15.05 28.49
C ALA A 812 20.97 16.19 29.49
N ASP A 813 22.22 16.30 29.93
CA ASP A 813 22.74 17.37 30.79
C ASP A 813 22.49 18.74 30.13
N ALA A 814 22.84 18.90 28.85
CA ALA A 814 22.59 20.10 28.06
C ALA A 814 21.09 20.46 27.92
N LEU A 815 20.19 19.47 27.93
CA LEU A 815 18.75 19.69 27.95
C LEU A 815 18.25 20.05 29.36
N GLU A 816 18.83 19.49 30.42
CA GLU A 816 18.46 19.80 31.81
C GLU A 816 18.95 21.20 32.23
N GLU A 817 20.16 21.61 31.86
CA GLU A 817 20.69 22.97 32.07
C GLU A 817 19.81 24.07 31.44
N GLN A 818 19.04 23.71 30.40
CA GLN A 818 18.07 24.60 29.73
C GLN A 818 16.64 24.50 30.29
N ASP A 819 16.40 23.69 31.32
CA ASP A 819 15.04 23.30 31.76
C ASP A 819 14.21 22.68 30.60
N ASN A 820 14.86 22.08 29.61
CA ASN A 820 14.22 21.49 28.43
C ASN A 820 13.80 20.01 28.65
N ASN A 821 13.32 19.72 29.86
CA ASN A 821 12.90 18.39 30.31
C ASN A 821 11.71 17.80 29.53
N SER A 822 11.01 18.61 28.73
CA SER A 822 9.95 18.14 27.84
C SER A 822 10.47 17.64 26.48
N CYS A 823 11.73 17.91 26.11
CA CYS A 823 12.31 17.49 24.83
C CYS A 823 12.28 15.97 24.63
N PHE A 824 12.05 15.53 23.40
CA PHE A 824 12.19 14.13 23.01
C PHE A 824 13.54 13.90 22.31
N PHE A 825 14.56 13.51 23.08
CA PHE A 825 15.84 13.07 22.54
C PHE A 825 15.78 11.59 22.15
N VAL A 826 16.04 11.29 20.87
CA VAL A 826 15.87 9.97 20.25
C VAL A 826 17.18 9.52 19.61
N ILE A 827 17.63 8.32 19.97
CA ILE A 827 18.69 7.58 19.27
C ILE A 827 18.04 6.58 18.30
N ASP A 828 18.37 6.69 17.01
CA ASP A 828 18.04 5.68 16.00
C ASP A 828 19.13 4.59 15.96
N GLY A 829 18.80 3.47 16.61
CA GLY A 829 19.64 2.28 16.70
C GLY A 829 19.27 1.19 15.69
N TYR A 830 18.66 1.51 14.54
CA TYR A 830 18.31 0.50 13.52
C TYR A 830 19.55 -0.19 12.92
N HIS A 831 20.73 0.44 12.94
CA HIS A 831 21.99 -0.22 12.52
C HIS A 831 22.78 -0.85 13.68
N GLY A 832 22.57 -0.43 14.94
CA GLY A 832 23.26 -1.01 16.09
C GLY A 832 22.59 -2.26 16.66
N PHE A 833 21.24 -2.32 16.69
CA PHE A 833 20.49 -3.38 17.36
C PHE A 833 20.80 -4.78 16.80
N GLY A 834 21.33 -5.65 17.67
CA GLY A 834 21.76 -7.00 17.33
C GLY A 834 23.16 -7.11 16.70
N ALA A 835 23.78 -5.98 16.32
CA ALA A 835 25.14 -5.92 15.80
C ALA A 835 26.15 -5.44 16.84
N ILE A 836 25.91 -4.27 17.45
CA ILE A 836 26.85 -3.58 18.34
C ILE A 836 26.43 -3.82 19.80
N PRO A 837 27.31 -4.34 20.67
CA PRO A 837 27.06 -4.41 22.11
C PRO A 837 26.66 -3.03 22.64
N THR A 838 25.43 -2.94 23.13
CA THR A 838 24.80 -1.68 23.56
C THR A 838 24.10 -1.95 24.89
N SER A 839 24.39 -1.16 25.92
CA SER A 839 23.60 -1.08 27.14
C SER A 839 22.84 0.23 27.14
N LEU A 840 21.63 0.23 27.71
CA LEU A 840 20.78 1.42 27.87
C LEU A 840 20.49 1.69 29.35
N GLN A 841 21.31 1.18 30.28
CA GLN A 841 21.19 1.47 31.72
C GLN A 841 21.37 2.97 32.03
N SER A 842 22.14 3.69 31.22
CA SER A 842 22.36 5.14 31.28
C SER A 842 21.17 5.98 30.76
N PHE A 843 20.23 5.39 30.01
CA PHE A 843 19.19 6.12 29.27
C PHE A 843 17.99 6.47 30.16
N GLU A 844 18.12 7.49 31.03
CA GLU A 844 17.04 7.90 31.95
C GLU A 844 16.00 8.82 31.30
N ASN A 845 16.39 9.61 30.30
CA ASN A 845 15.54 10.59 29.61
C ASN A 845 15.56 10.47 28.07
N VAL A 846 16.17 9.40 27.55
CA VAL A 846 16.47 9.21 26.12
C VAL A 846 15.65 8.06 25.53
N PHE A 847 14.99 8.33 24.40
CA PHE A 847 14.26 7.31 23.63
C PHE A 847 15.22 6.54 22.73
N TYR A 848 14.97 5.25 22.53
CA TYR A 848 15.74 4.42 21.58
C TYR A 848 14.79 3.73 20.60
N VAL A 849 14.95 3.97 19.30
CA VAL A 849 14.11 3.37 18.24
C VAL A 849 14.93 2.43 17.36
N SER A 850 14.36 1.28 16.98
CA SER A 850 15.04 0.32 16.11
C SER A 850 14.06 -0.62 15.39
N GLY A 851 14.59 -1.52 14.54
CA GLY A 851 13.80 -2.46 13.74
C GLY A 851 14.44 -3.84 13.59
N MET A 852 13.60 -4.87 13.43
CA MET A 852 14.02 -6.27 13.53
C MET A 852 14.53 -6.88 12.20
N LEU A 853 14.57 -6.08 11.13
CA LEU A 853 14.89 -6.50 9.77
C LEU A 853 16.36 -6.89 9.56
N LYS A 854 17.30 -6.23 10.26
CA LYS A 854 18.74 -6.35 10.02
C LYS A 854 19.36 -7.47 10.87
N HIS A 855 20.24 -7.15 11.81
CA HIS A 855 21.17 -8.10 12.42
C HIS A 855 20.52 -9.16 13.34
N VAL A 856 19.31 -8.91 13.86
CA VAL A 856 18.48 -9.95 14.54
C VAL A 856 17.65 -10.81 13.56
N GLY A 857 17.63 -10.47 12.27
CA GLY A 857 17.20 -11.34 11.18
C GLY A 857 15.75 -11.77 11.16
N SER A 858 14.83 -10.92 11.62
CA SER A 858 13.43 -11.29 11.89
C SER A 858 12.43 -10.88 10.80
N GLY A 859 12.91 -10.32 9.69
CA GLY A 859 12.06 -9.88 8.56
C GLY A 859 11.60 -8.42 8.66
N ALA A 860 10.92 -7.96 7.60
CA ALA A 860 10.41 -6.59 7.51
C ALA A 860 9.14 -6.39 8.36
N ASN A 861 8.59 -5.17 8.36
CA ASN A 861 7.28 -4.85 8.97
C ASN A 861 7.21 -4.98 10.51
N CYS A 862 8.32 -5.01 11.25
CA CYS A 862 8.32 -4.87 12.70
C CYS A 862 9.46 -3.98 13.22
N ALA A 863 9.10 -3.03 14.08
CA ALA A 863 9.97 -2.10 14.77
C ALA A 863 9.49 -1.88 16.21
N PHE A 864 10.36 -1.34 17.06
CA PHE A 864 10.05 -0.98 18.44
C PHE A 864 10.67 0.36 18.82
N LEU A 865 10.11 0.98 19.86
CA LEU A 865 10.58 2.21 20.46
C LEU A 865 10.55 2.06 21.99
N ILE A 866 11.68 2.32 22.63
CA ILE A 866 11.83 2.32 24.08
C ILE A 866 11.50 3.73 24.58
N VAL A 867 10.48 3.80 25.43
CA VAL A 867 10.05 5.00 26.14
C VAL A 867 10.68 4.96 27.54
N PRO A 868 11.56 5.91 27.90
CA PRO A 868 12.12 5.97 29.24
C PRO A 868 11.03 6.36 30.26
N GLU A 869 11.13 5.83 31.48
CA GLU A 869 10.14 5.98 32.56
C GLU A 869 9.65 7.44 32.73
N ALA A 870 10.59 8.39 32.79
CA ALA A 870 10.33 9.82 32.96
C ALA A 870 9.51 10.49 31.84
N LYS A 871 9.23 9.79 30.73
CA LYS A 871 8.44 10.28 29.59
C LYS A 871 7.15 9.49 29.34
N VAL A 872 6.88 8.40 30.08
CA VAL A 872 5.74 7.49 29.85
C VAL A 872 4.39 8.23 29.91
N GLU A 873 4.16 9.04 30.94
CA GLU A 873 2.91 9.82 31.11
C GLU A 873 2.69 10.90 30.04
N MET A 874 3.71 11.21 29.24
CA MET A 874 3.66 12.17 28.14
C MET A 874 3.27 11.53 26.80
N MET A 875 3.13 10.20 26.72
CA MET A 875 2.86 9.48 25.46
C MET A 875 1.39 9.58 25.04
N LYS A 876 0.99 10.76 24.53
CA LYS A 876 -0.39 11.04 24.09
C LYS A 876 -0.39 11.51 22.62
N PRO A 877 -0.02 10.64 21.65
CA PRO A 877 0.11 11.05 20.26
C PRO A 877 -1.22 11.46 19.62
N VAL A 878 -1.19 12.58 18.89
CA VAL A 878 -2.28 13.00 17.98
C VAL A 878 -2.55 11.91 16.93
N PHE A 879 -1.52 11.20 16.49
CA PHE A 879 -1.63 10.06 15.55
C PHE A 879 -1.89 8.72 16.27
N THR A 880 -2.92 8.68 17.12
CA THR A 880 -3.36 7.52 17.91
C THR A 880 -4.28 6.54 17.14
N GLY A 881 -4.70 5.46 17.79
CA GLY A 881 -5.70 4.51 17.32
C GLY A 881 -5.97 3.40 18.34
N TRP A 882 -6.71 2.35 17.96
CA TRP A 882 -7.41 1.49 18.96
C TRP A 882 -6.53 0.72 19.94
N ILE A 883 -5.25 0.46 19.62
CA ILE A 883 -4.36 -0.25 20.56
C ILE A 883 -3.79 0.71 21.62
N ALA A 884 -3.82 2.03 21.43
CA ALA A 884 -3.42 2.98 22.49
C ALA A 884 -4.26 2.83 23.77
N ASP A 885 -5.50 2.36 23.66
CA ASP A 885 -6.31 1.91 24.80
C ASP A 885 -7.19 0.71 24.39
N PRO A 886 -6.74 -0.55 24.57
CA PRO A 886 -7.54 -1.73 24.29
C PRO A 886 -8.68 -1.93 25.30
N SER A 887 -8.71 -1.23 26.44
CA SER A 887 -9.76 -1.40 27.46
C SER A 887 -11.13 -0.93 26.98
N VAL A 888 -11.18 -0.07 25.95
CA VAL A 888 -12.44 0.31 25.27
C VAL A 888 -13.14 -0.87 24.58
N LEU A 889 -12.48 -2.02 24.44
CA LEU A 889 -13.02 -3.25 23.83
C LEU A 889 -13.44 -4.31 24.86
N ALA A 890 -13.23 -4.08 26.16
CA ALA A 890 -13.62 -5.05 27.20
C ALA A 890 -15.16 -5.20 27.28
N PRO A 891 -15.71 -6.40 27.61
CA PRO A 891 -17.16 -6.63 27.65
C PRO A 891 -17.96 -5.70 28.58
N GLU A 892 -17.33 -5.24 29.66
CA GLU A 892 -17.86 -4.29 30.65
C GLU A 892 -17.67 -2.81 30.24
N SER A 893 -16.94 -2.55 29.16
CA SER A 893 -16.64 -1.20 28.70
C SER A 893 -17.86 -0.53 28.05
N LYS A 894 -17.94 0.79 28.20
CA LYS A 894 -18.94 1.61 27.48
C LYS A 894 -18.53 1.87 26.02
N GLY A 895 -17.32 1.47 25.63
CA GLY A 895 -16.72 1.75 24.32
C GLY A 895 -16.44 3.24 24.11
N ILE A 896 -15.93 3.55 22.92
CA ILE A 896 -15.63 4.92 22.48
C ILE A 896 -16.53 5.32 21.30
N LYS A 897 -16.89 6.60 21.23
CA LYS A 897 -17.71 7.21 20.17
C LYS A 897 -17.09 8.52 19.69
N MET A 898 -17.56 9.05 18.56
CA MET A 898 -17.19 10.41 18.13
C MET A 898 -17.61 11.43 19.19
N GLY A 899 -16.68 12.29 19.60
CA GLY A 899 -16.90 13.23 20.71
C GLY A 899 -16.75 12.63 22.11
N SER A 900 -16.17 11.43 22.24
CA SER A 900 -15.56 10.97 23.50
C SER A 900 -14.11 11.40 23.58
N ASP A 901 -13.61 11.62 24.79
CA ASP A 901 -12.17 11.63 25.09
C ASP A 901 -11.54 10.27 24.75
N VAL A 902 -10.23 10.27 24.47
CA VAL A 902 -9.43 9.08 24.16
C VAL A 902 -8.55 8.69 25.35
N GLY A 903 -8.51 7.38 25.66
CA GLY A 903 -7.55 6.82 26.60
C GLY A 903 -6.17 6.58 25.97
N TYR A 904 -5.16 6.50 26.82
CA TYR A 904 -3.80 6.09 26.49
C TYR A 904 -3.27 5.21 27.63
N ILE A 905 -2.82 4.00 27.31
CA ILE A 905 -2.25 3.05 28.27
C ILE A 905 -0.73 2.94 28.07
N PRO A 906 0.08 3.10 29.13
CA PRO A 906 1.51 2.80 29.09
C PRO A 906 1.82 1.40 28.55
N GLY A 907 2.69 1.31 27.54
CA GLY A 907 3.01 0.04 26.87
C GLY A 907 2.28 -0.16 25.55
N PHE A 908 1.34 0.72 25.21
CA PHE A 908 0.59 0.65 23.95
C PHE A 908 0.35 2.00 23.27
N SER A 909 0.75 3.13 23.85
CA SER A 909 0.25 4.45 23.47
C SER A 909 0.63 4.91 22.05
N LEU A 910 1.75 4.41 21.50
CA LEU A 910 2.22 4.61 20.14
C LEU A 910 1.75 3.50 19.17
N MET A 911 0.90 2.55 19.60
CA MET A 911 0.33 1.50 18.76
C MET A 911 -1.00 1.95 18.14
N GLY A 912 -0.96 2.43 16.89
CA GLY A 912 -2.13 3.05 16.26
C GLY A 912 -3.17 2.09 15.65
N GLY A 913 -2.98 0.77 15.69
CA GLY A 913 -3.94 -0.16 15.09
C GLY A 913 -3.46 -1.59 14.91
N THR A 914 -4.33 -2.41 14.34
CA THR A 914 -4.24 -3.88 14.26
C THR A 914 -2.84 -4.35 13.83
N PRO A 915 -2.17 -5.23 14.61
CA PRO A 915 -0.72 -5.38 14.53
C PRO A 915 -0.28 -6.25 13.33
N ALA A 916 -0.20 -5.66 12.14
CA ALA A 916 0.43 -6.29 10.97
C ALA A 916 1.92 -6.64 11.19
N PHE A 917 2.54 -6.22 12.30
CA PHE A 917 3.90 -6.58 12.69
C PHE A 917 4.04 -8.00 13.30
N MET A 918 2.93 -8.66 13.68
CA MET A 918 2.97 -9.95 14.38
C MET A 918 3.76 -11.08 13.68
N PRO A 919 3.74 -11.26 12.34
CA PRO A 919 4.50 -12.34 11.70
C PRO A 919 6.00 -12.24 11.95
N SER A 920 6.54 -11.02 11.93
CA SER A 920 7.97 -10.77 12.14
C SER A 920 8.35 -10.73 13.61
N LEU A 921 7.42 -10.32 14.50
CA LEU A 921 7.57 -10.46 15.95
C LEU A 921 7.66 -11.95 16.37
N LEU A 922 6.88 -12.83 15.73
CA LEU A 922 6.98 -14.29 15.91
C LEU A 922 8.35 -14.83 15.49
N ILE A 923 8.90 -14.35 14.36
CA ILE A 923 10.25 -14.75 13.92
C ILE A 923 11.29 -14.26 14.93
N PHE A 924 11.21 -12.99 15.38
CA PHE A 924 12.14 -12.44 16.39
C PHE A 924 12.19 -13.28 17.65
N VAL A 925 11.02 -13.61 18.23
CA VAL A 925 10.93 -14.45 19.42
C VAL A 925 11.52 -15.85 19.17
N GLU A 926 11.26 -16.48 18.02
CA GLU A 926 11.83 -17.79 17.69
C GLU A 926 13.35 -17.75 17.40
N VAL A 927 13.89 -16.64 16.91
CA VAL A 927 15.35 -16.43 16.81
C VAL A 927 15.96 -16.24 18.20
N MET A 928 15.34 -15.42 19.04
CA MET A 928 15.84 -15.10 20.38
C MET A 928 15.75 -16.28 21.35
N ARG A 929 14.74 -17.15 21.22
CA ARG A 929 14.69 -18.47 21.89
C ARG A 929 15.91 -19.31 21.55
N ARG A 930 16.22 -19.46 20.26
CA ARG A 930 17.41 -20.21 19.79
C ARG A 930 18.73 -19.57 20.21
N TRP A 931 18.80 -18.24 20.29
CA TRP A 931 19.97 -17.56 20.86
C TRP A 931 20.17 -17.93 22.34
N LYS A 932 19.11 -17.88 23.17
CA LYS A 932 19.19 -18.33 24.57
C LYS A 932 19.51 -19.82 24.70
N GLU A 933 18.85 -20.70 23.94
CA GLU A 933 19.12 -22.15 23.91
C GLU A 933 20.57 -22.51 23.53
N MET A 934 21.21 -21.70 22.68
CA MET A 934 22.57 -21.93 22.19
C MET A 934 23.63 -21.03 22.88
N ASN A 935 23.23 -20.27 23.90
CA ASN A 935 24.08 -19.29 24.62
C ASN A 935 24.77 -18.24 23.72
N ILE A 936 24.03 -17.75 22.71
CA ILE A 936 24.44 -16.69 21.79
C ILE A 936 23.94 -15.34 22.32
N ASN A 937 24.74 -14.29 22.17
CA ASN A 937 24.36 -12.90 22.48
C ASN A 937 25.06 -11.94 21.50
N VAL A 938 24.77 -10.64 21.60
CA VAL A 938 25.34 -9.61 20.70
C VAL A 938 26.87 -9.59 20.78
N VAL A 939 27.47 -9.70 21.97
CA VAL A 939 28.93 -9.72 22.14
C VAL A 939 29.59 -10.89 21.39
N HIS A 940 28.96 -12.07 21.39
CA HIS A 940 29.45 -13.22 20.62
C HIS A 940 29.32 -13.01 19.11
N ALA A 941 28.18 -12.51 18.64
CA ALA A 941 27.95 -12.22 17.22
C ALA A 941 28.91 -11.14 16.72
N HIS A 942 29.10 -10.07 17.50
CA HIS A 942 29.98 -8.96 17.21
C HIS A 942 31.46 -9.37 17.15
N ARG A 943 31.94 -10.13 18.15
CA ARG A 943 33.33 -10.64 18.15
C ARG A 943 33.62 -11.48 16.91
N HIS A 944 32.70 -12.37 16.54
CA HIS A 944 32.81 -13.17 15.31
C HIS A 944 32.85 -12.29 14.05
N VAL A 945 32.03 -11.23 13.98
CA VAL A 945 32.06 -10.29 12.86
C VAL A 945 33.38 -9.49 12.82
N MET A 946 33.93 -9.08 13.96
CA MET A 946 35.25 -8.43 14.02
C MET A 946 36.41 -9.38 13.64
N GLU A 947 36.30 -10.68 13.96
CA GLU A 947 37.27 -11.69 13.49
C GLU A 947 37.27 -11.84 11.96
N ILE A 948 36.10 -11.86 11.31
CA ILE A 948 36.03 -11.90 9.84
C ILE A 948 36.32 -10.54 9.18
N HIS A 949 36.01 -9.41 9.83
CA HIS A 949 36.47 -8.08 9.40
C HIS A 949 38.00 -8.04 9.32
N ARG A 950 38.71 -8.47 10.39
CA ARG A 950 40.17 -8.51 10.39
C ARG A 950 40.74 -9.36 9.26
N ALA A 951 40.18 -10.55 9.02
CA ALA A 951 40.61 -11.41 7.92
C ALA A 951 40.39 -10.76 6.54
N PHE A 952 39.27 -10.06 6.33
CA PHE A 952 39.00 -9.34 5.09
C PHE A 952 39.90 -8.11 4.91
N ILE A 953 40.02 -7.27 5.95
CA ILE A 953 40.86 -6.06 5.95
C ILE A 953 42.32 -6.42 5.62
N GLN A 954 42.92 -7.41 6.30
CA GLN A 954 44.29 -7.86 6.03
C GLN A 954 44.47 -8.38 4.60
N GLY A 955 43.47 -9.07 4.05
CA GLY A 955 43.48 -9.54 2.67
C GLY A 955 43.42 -8.40 1.65
N ILE A 956 42.61 -7.36 1.92
CA ILE A 956 42.51 -6.14 1.10
C ILE A 956 43.79 -5.30 1.23
N GLU A 957 44.30 -5.06 2.43
CA GLU A 957 45.55 -4.31 2.66
C GLU A 957 46.73 -4.93 1.90
N ALA A 958 46.90 -6.25 2.00
CA ALA A 958 47.92 -6.97 1.25
C ALA A 958 47.70 -6.92 -0.28
N MET A 959 46.46 -6.79 -0.76
CA MET A 959 46.13 -6.63 -2.18
C MET A 959 46.43 -5.21 -2.68
N VAL A 960 46.14 -4.20 -1.85
CA VAL A 960 46.52 -2.80 -2.07
C VAL A 960 48.05 -2.67 -2.12
N GLU A 961 48.77 -3.27 -1.17
CA GLU A 961 50.24 -3.30 -1.13
C GLU A 961 50.84 -3.99 -2.36
N ARG A 962 50.38 -5.20 -2.72
CA ARG A 962 50.80 -5.91 -3.95
C ARG A 962 50.58 -5.08 -5.22
N SER A 963 49.59 -4.18 -5.23
CA SER A 963 49.30 -3.27 -6.34
C SER A 963 50.07 -1.95 -6.30
N GLY A 964 50.96 -1.73 -5.33
CA GLY A 964 51.66 -0.45 -5.14
C GLY A 964 50.70 0.71 -4.84
N GLY A 965 49.64 0.45 -4.09
CA GLY A 965 48.54 1.39 -3.81
C GLY A 965 47.49 1.49 -4.92
N LYS A 966 47.72 0.91 -6.11
CA LYS A 966 46.82 1.03 -7.28
C LYS A 966 45.72 -0.04 -7.28
N SER A 967 44.81 0.10 -6.33
CA SER A 967 43.64 -0.76 -6.15
C SER A 967 42.35 0.06 -6.03
N CYS A 968 41.26 -0.44 -6.62
CA CYS A 968 39.91 0.07 -6.39
C CYS A 968 39.46 -0.10 -4.92
N TRP A 969 40.14 -0.95 -4.14
CA TRP A 969 39.92 -1.14 -2.70
C TRP A 969 40.77 -0.22 -1.81
N SER A 970 41.57 0.70 -2.39
CA SER A 970 42.41 1.63 -1.62
C SER A 970 41.59 2.68 -0.84
N GLY A 971 40.39 3.03 -1.30
CA GLY A 971 39.52 4.04 -0.69
C GLY A 971 38.70 3.56 0.52
N MET A 972 39.20 2.63 1.34
CA MET A 972 38.48 2.16 2.53
C MET A 972 38.20 3.34 3.48
N ARG A 973 36.93 3.51 3.89
CA ARG A 973 36.53 4.55 4.86
C ARG A 973 37.19 4.32 6.23
N PRO A 974 37.40 5.39 7.02
CA PRO A 974 37.68 5.25 8.45
C PRO A 974 36.63 4.36 9.14
N MET A 975 37.05 3.65 10.18
CA MET A 975 36.18 2.81 10.98
C MET A 975 36.36 3.14 12.45
N ALA A 976 35.28 3.04 13.22
CA ALA A 976 35.34 3.09 14.68
C ALA A 976 36.14 1.89 15.25
N ASP A 977 36.44 1.95 16.55
CA ASP A 977 37.14 0.87 17.26
C ASP A 977 36.36 -0.47 17.22
N GLU A 978 37.05 -1.61 17.30
CA GLU A 978 36.44 -2.94 17.25
C GLU A 978 35.44 -3.25 18.38
N VAL A 979 35.32 -2.42 19.41
CA VAL A 979 34.25 -2.55 20.43
C VAL A 979 32.90 -1.99 19.94
N ILE A 980 32.92 -1.00 19.05
CA ILE A 980 31.76 -0.17 18.66
C ILE A 980 31.53 -0.10 17.14
N ARG A 981 32.37 -0.76 16.34
CA ARG A 981 32.29 -0.77 14.88
C ARG A 981 31.01 -1.45 14.41
N SER A 982 30.29 -0.80 13.52
CA SER A 982 29.19 -1.42 12.76
C SER A 982 29.66 -2.68 12.03
N HIS A 983 28.72 -3.54 11.64
CA HIS A 983 29.02 -4.76 10.88
C HIS A 983 29.22 -4.49 9.39
N SER A 984 29.70 -3.30 9.03
CA SER A 984 29.83 -2.84 7.64
C SER A 984 31.26 -2.39 7.37
N ILE A 985 31.78 -2.69 6.17
CA ILE A 985 33.00 -2.08 5.64
C ILE A 985 32.66 -1.38 4.33
N THR A 986 33.02 -0.11 4.25
CA THR A 986 32.65 0.78 3.14
C THR A 986 33.90 1.29 2.42
N PHE A 987 33.88 1.24 1.10
CA PHE A 987 34.92 1.77 0.22
C PHE A 987 34.38 2.95 -0.58
N VAL A 988 35.10 4.07 -0.57
CA VAL A 988 34.91 5.17 -1.49
C VAL A 988 35.60 4.81 -2.81
N VAL A 989 34.87 4.92 -3.92
CA VAL A 989 35.42 4.87 -5.29
C VAL A 989 35.12 6.19 -6.01
N ASP A 990 35.71 6.42 -7.18
CA ASP A 990 35.76 7.74 -7.82
C ASP A 990 34.40 8.43 -8.02
N ASN A 991 33.35 7.69 -8.39
CA ASN A 991 31.95 8.10 -8.30
C ASN A 991 30.98 6.89 -8.24
N ALA A 992 29.68 7.17 -8.13
CA ALA A 992 28.61 6.19 -7.96
C ALA A 992 28.51 5.09 -9.03
N GLU A 993 28.98 5.33 -10.25
CA GLU A 993 28.86 4.34 -11.31
C GLU A 993 30.02 3.31 -11.33
N THR A 994 31.23 3.68 -10.89
CA THR A 994 32.26 2.69 -10.49
C THR A 994 31.75 1.85 -9.34
N ALA A 995 31.02 2.44 -8.38
CA ALA A 995 30.46 1.67 -7.26
C ALA A 995 29.42 0.64 -7.74
N LYS A 996 28.55 1.04 -8.68
CA LYS A 996 27.62 0.13 -9.36
C LYS A 996 28.36 -0.96 -10.15
N LYS A 997 29.40 -0.61 -10.93
CA LYS A 997 30.20 -1.55 -11.72
C LYS A 997 30.93 -2.56 -10.83
N VAL A 998 31.49 -2.14 -9.70
CA VAL A 998 32.07 -3.04 -8.68
C VAL A 998 31.02 -4.04 -8.19
N VAL A 999 29.82 -3.58 -7.79
CA VAL A 999 28.73 -4.48 -7.35
C VAL A 999 28.32 -5.47 -8.45
N GLU A 1000 28.19 -5.02 -9.69
CA GLU A 1000 27.85 -5.88 -10.83
C GLU A 1000 28.94 -6.93 -11.12
N LEU A 1001 30.23 -6.56 -11.02
CA LEU A 1001 31.34 -7.49 -11.19
C LEU A 1001 31.48 -8.47 -10.01
N MET A 1002 31.22 -8.05 -8.77
CA MET A 1002 31.18 -8.96 -7.60
C MET A 1002 30.13 -10.06 -7.80
N ARG A 1003 28.94 -9.72 -8.32
CA ARG A 1003 27.88 -10.67 -8.66
C ARG A 1003 28.30 -11.58 -9.83
N GLN A 1004 28.78 -11.01 -10.93
CA GLN A 1004 29.11 -11.76 -12.16
C GLN A 1004 30.33 -12.69 -12.03
N ILE A 1005 31.40 -12.24 -11.36
CA ILE A 1005 32.66 -12.97 -11.25
C ILE A 1005 32.67 -13.90 -10.04
N GLY A 1006 32.11 -13.45 -8.92
CA GLY A 1006 32.17 -14.15 -7.65
C GLY A 1006 30.93 -14.96 -7.31
N ASP A 1007 29.76 -14.65 -7.89
CA ASP A 1007 28.47 -15.04 -7.31
C ASP A 1007 28.41 -14.56 -5.84
N ILE A 1008 28.61 -13.25 -5.66
CA ILE A 1008 28.56 -12.56 -4.37
C ILE A 1008 27.71 -11.29 -4.51
N GLU A 1009 26.67 -11.20 -3.68
CA GLU A 1009 25.83 -10.01 -3.57
C GLU A 1009 26.40 -9.02 -2.55
N VAL A 1010 26.49 -7.74 -2.92
CA VAL A 1010 26.93 -6.57 -2.12
C VAL A 1010 26.10 -5.35 -2.55
N ASP A 1011 26.14 -4.22 -1.83
CA ASP A 1011 25.42 -3.00 -2.26
C ASP A 1011 26.33 -1.78 -2.50
N SER A 1012 25.74 -0.75 -3.12
CA SER A 1012 26.35 0.57 -3.22
C SER A 1012 25.35 1.69 -2.93
N ARG A 1013 25.85 2.82 -2.41
CA ARG A 1013 25.09 4.06 -2.16
C ARG A 1013 25.92 5.25 -2.58
N LYS A 1014 25.50 5.99 -3.62
CA LYS A 1014 26.35 7.00 -4.27
C LYS A 1014 27.71 6.34 -4.59
N MET A 1015 28.81 7.05 -4.38
CA MET A 1015 30.20 6.60 -4.60
C MET A 1015 30.73 5.57 -3.59
N TYR A 1016 29.88 4.99 -2.74
CA TYR A 1016 30.27 4.03 -1.71
C TYR A 1016 29.89 2.60 -2.12
N VAL A 1017 30.86 1.68 -2.16
CA VAL A 1017 30.63 0.22 -2.19
C VAL A 1017 30.63 -0.29 -0.76
N ARG A 1018 29.66 -1.13 -0.39
CA ARG A 1018 29.41 -1.51 1.02
C ARG A 1018 29.26 -3.01 1.17
N PHE A 1019 30.04 -3.55 2.10
CA PHE A 1019 30.07 -4.97 2.46
C PHE A 1019 29.42 -5.12 3.84
N GLY A 1020 28.24 -5.73 3.89
CA GLY A 1020 27.53 -6.02 5.13
C GLY A 1020 27.87 -7.41 5.67
N PHE A 1021 28.45 -7.45 6.86
CA PHE A 1021 28.83 -8.67 7.54
C PHE A 1021 27.78 -9.05 8.60
N GLY A 1022 27.83 -10.30 9.05
CA GLY A 1022 26.81 -10.83 9.94
C GLY A 1022 27.23 -12.17 10.49
N PHE A 1023 26.57 -12.59 11.57
CA PHE A 1023 26.91 -13.83 12.27
C PHE A 1023 26.73 -15.10 11.41
N ASN A 1024 26.03 -15.01 10.28
CA ASN A 1024 25.94 -16.10 9.30
C ASN A 1024 27.23 -16.32 8.47
N HIS A 1025 28.14 -15.35 8.38
CA HIS A 1025 29.36 -15.44 7.57
C HIS A 1025 30.49 -16.21 8.27
N ASN A 1026 31.53 -16.60 7.52
CA ASN A 1026 32.67 -17.36 8.02
C ASN A 1026 33.96 -17.14 7.20
N ILE A 1027 35.08 -17.72 7.64
CA ILE A 1027 36.40 -17.55 7.01
C ILE A 1027 36.44 -18.15 5.60
N GLU A 1028 35.70 -19.24 5.33
CA GLU A 1028 35.55 -19.78 3.97
C GLU A 1028 34.78 -18.78 3.07
N ASP A 1029 33.75 -18.09 3.58
CA ASP A 1029 33.05 -17.02 2.86
C ASP A 1029 33.98 -15.81 2.60
N ILE A 1030 34.81 -15.40 3.58
CA ILE A 1030 35.82 -14.34 3.39
C ILE A 1030 36.88 -14.76 2.37
N SER A 1031 37.26 -16.04 2.33
CA SER A 1031 38.19 -16.56 1.33
C SER A 1031 37.60 -16.46 -0.08
N LYS A 1032 36.30 -16.77 -0.25
CA LYS A 1032 35.56 -16.52 -1.50
C LYS A 1032 35.51 -15.03 -1.85
N LEU A 1033 35.24 -14.19 -0.85
CA LEU A 1033 35.14 -12.73 -0.99
C LEU A 1033 36.46 -12.12 -1.48
N LEU A 1034 37.58 -12.43 -0.85
CA LEU A 1034 38.90 -11.91 -1.23
C LEU A 1034 39.34 -12.36 -2.63
N VAL A 1035 39.13 -13.62 -3.00
CA VAL A 1035 39.39 -14.12 -4.37
C VAL A 1035 38.50 -13.43 -5.40
N THR A 1036 37.28 -13.04 -5.03
CA THR A 1036 36.43 -12.22 -5.90
C THR A 1036 36.94 -10.79 -5.99
N CYS A 1037 37.29 -10.15 -4.87
CA CYS A 1037 37.84 -8.79 -4.84
C CYS A 1037 39.13 -8.65 -5.67
N GLU A 1038 40.01 -9.67 -5.67
CA GLU A 1038 41.22 -9.68 -6.50
C GLU A 1038 40.89 -9.72 -7.99
N LYS A 1039 40.00 -10.63 -8.42
CA LYS A 1039 39.53 -10.71 -9.81
C LYS A 1039 38.73 -9.48 -10.25
N VAL A 1040 37.99 -8.85 -9.34
CA VAL A 1040 37.26 -7.60 -9.62
C VAL A 1040 38.25 -6.44 -9.76
N GLN A 1041 39.34 -6.40 -8.99
CA GLN A 1041 40.44 -5.47 -9.22
C GLN A 1041 41.16 -5.76 -10.56
N GLU A 1042 41.28 -7.01 -10.98
CA GLU A 1042 41.81 -7.38 -12.31
C GLU A 1042 40.88 -6.98 -13.46
N ALA A 1043 39.56 -7.07 -13.28
CA ALA A 1043 38.55 -6.70 -14.29
C ALA A 1043 38.20 -5.19 -14.33
N ILE A 1044 38.77 -4.40 -13.42
CA ILE A 1044 38.66 -2.92 -13.39
C ILE A 1044 39.96 -2.24 -13.90
N LYS A 1045 41.06 -3.00 -14.02
CA LYS A 1045 42.33 -2.57 -14.63
C LYS A 1045 42.31 -2.68 -16.16
#